data_AF-A0A6V8EMI5-F1
#
_entry.id   AF-A0A6V8EMI5-F1
#
_cell.length_a   1.000
_cell.length_b   1.000
_cell.length_c   1.000
_cell.angle_alpha   90.00
_cell.angle_beta   90.00
_cell.angle_gamma   90.00
#
_symmetry.space_group_name_H-M   'P 1'
#
loop_
_entity.id
_entity.type
_entity.pdbx_description
1 polymer ?
#
loop_
_entity_poly.entity_id
_entity_poly.type
_entity_poly.pdbx_seq_one_letter_code
_entity_poly.pdbx_strand_id
1 'polypeptide(L)'
;MIRTQVIPFLIVLIFITQSFALSTNNSINYFEETNSNINESYSIEYTDNHTTVEIGPSSRKATLEMPGGHNISYKLPLVVALHGYTNSGSFVSSYFDLVDSVHENGHLLLRPDGSYSATGQRYWNATDACCNIWNEDVDDVSWLTVLINEAITYYGADPEGIILVGHSNGGFMAHRMACERGDMIRAAISLSGATYYDFNNCQNTGTPNILQIHGTLDSVIQYDGGSLPGGNYPSAPQTVNYWANRSGCESSMTLIDELDLISPSGQNDTIEYEYLNCNSGNRVSLWKIPDGGHLPAVSSASGDDFTETILGWGLTGYFPDSDGDGFRDDVDDFPHDPLENQDSDGDGVGDNSDAFPNDSTETVDSDNDGVGDNSDEFPNDSTETVDSDNDGVGDNSDEFPNDSTETVDSDNDGVGDNSDEFPDDSTEISDTDRDGIGDNSDVFPLNPNEHLDTDSDGVGDNSDAFPYNPLENMDSDGDGIGDNSDAFPYDSNETLDSDNDGVGDNSDVFPYNPDETNDSDNDGVGDNSDIFPNNSNETADSDNDGVGDNSDMFPYDPDETIDSDNDGVGDNSDAFPYDSNEISDSDSDGVGDNSDSFPYDSNETIDFDNDGVGDNSDVFPNNPEEYLDSDGDGIGDNSDAFPYDSNETLDSDDDGVGDNSDFFPTDSERWLKSDTQNPLLIFYLLGLVLFLFWISSYSSSSQSIEDDVED
;
A
#
# COMPACT_ATOMS: atom_id res chain seq x y z
N MET A 1 -47.32 -67.96 -79.92
CA MET A 1 -48.08 -67.54 -78.71
C MET A 1 -47.66 -68.43 -77.56
N ILE A 2 -46.83 -67.91 -76.65
CA ILE A 2 -46.48 -68.45 -75.32
C ILE A 2 -45.84 -67.26 -74.56
N ARG A 3 -46.04 -67.15 -73.25
CA ARG A 3 -45.51 -66.06 -72.41
C ARG A 3 -44.20 -66.49 -71.72
N THR A 4 -43.31 -65.52 -71.52
CA THR A 4 -42.27 -65.55 -70.48
C THR A 4 -42.14 -64.13 -69.92
N GLN A 5 -42.19 -63.94 -68.60
CA GLN A 5 -42.13 -62.60 -67.98
C GLN A 5 -41.56 -62.66 -66.55
N VAL A 6 -40.27 -62.35 -66.43
CA VAL A 6 -39.45 -62.09 -65.22
C VAL A 6 -38.15 -61.41 -65.72
N ILE A 7 -37.43 -60.54 -65.00
CA ILE A 7 -37.67 -59.78 -63.76
C ILE A 7 -36.87 -58.46 -63.88
N PRO A 8 -37.22 -57.34 -63.20
CA PRO A 8 -36.48 -56.09 -63.34
C PRO A 8 -35.13 -56.11 -62.59
N PHE A 9 -34.15 -55.36 -63.10
CA PHE A 9 -32.89 -55.08 -62.42
C PHE A 9 -32.89 -53.65 -61.87
N LEU A 10 -32.49 -53.51 -60.61
CA LEU A 10 -32.12 -52.23 -60.00
C LEU A 10 -30.60 -52.08 -60.14
N ILE A 11 -30.12 -50.92 -60.58
CA ILE A 11 -28.67 -50.60 -60.60
C ILE A 11 -28.46 -49.30 -59.82
N VAL A 12 -27.74 -49.40 -58.71
CA VAL A 12 -27.22 -48.26 -57.96
C VAL A 12 -25.95 -47.77 -58.67
N LEU A 13 -25.81 -46.46 -58.80
CA LEU A 13 -24.64 -45.83 -59.41
C LEU A 13 -23.99 -44.92 -58.37
N ILE A 14 -22.73 -45.23 -58.04
CA ILE A 14 -21.94 -44.54 -57.01
C ILE A 14 -21.12 -43.45 -57.70
N PHE A 15 -21.24 -42.20 -57.25
CA PHE A 15 -20.28 -41.16 -57.60
C PHE A 15 -19.05 -41.27 -56.69
N ILE A 16 -17.87 -41.26 -57.31
CA ILE A 16 -16.57 -41.24 -56.62
C ILE A 16 -15.93 -39.89 -56.94
N THR A 17 -15.61 -39.12 -55.90
CA THR A 17 -14.82 -37.89 -56.01
C THR A 17 -13.36 -38.24 -56.27
N GLN A 18 -12.71 -37.52 -57.20
CA GLN A 18 -11.25 -37.53 -57.34
C GLN A 18 -10.74 -36.11 -57.54
N SER A 19 -10.12 -35.57 -56.49
CA SER A 19 -9.39 -34.30 -56.53
C SER A 19 -8.11 -34.47 -57.36
N PHE A 20 -7.91 -33.63 -58.36
CA PHE A 20 -6.62 -33.46 -59.03
C PHE A 20 -5.97 -32.17 -58.57
N ALA A 21 -4.97 -32.28 -57.70
CA ALA A 21 -4.12 -31.15 -57.34
C ALA A 21 -3.20 -30.81 -58.52
N LEU A 22 -3.21 -29.55 -58.96
CA LEU A 22 -2.31 -28.99 -59.95
C LEU A 22 -1.62 -27.76 -59.32
N SER A 23 -0.37 -27.93 -58.92
CA SER A 23 0.41 -26.86 -58.30
C SER A 23 0.94 -25.90 -59.36
N THR A 24 0.47 -24.65 -59.34
CA THR A 24 1.14 -23.52 -59.98
C THR A 24 1.33 -22.41 -58.95
N ASN A 25 2.56 -22.20 -58.51
CA ASN A 25 2.90 -21.05 -57.67
C ASN A 25 2.64 -19.77 -58.47
N ASN A 26 1.70 -18.97 -58.00
CA ASN A 26 1.70 -17.52 -58.17
C ASN A 26 1.24 -16.93 -56.84
N SER A 27 2.00 -16.00 -56.29
CA SER A 27 1.65 -15.34 -55.03
C SER A 27 0.40 -14.50 -55.24
N ILE A 28 -0.71 -14.89 -54.64
CA ILE A 28 -1.80 -13.96 -54.36
C ILE A 28 -1.34 -13.20 -53.12
N ASN A 29 -0.90 -11.97 -53.31
CA ASN A 29 -0.83 -11.04 -52.20
C ASN A 29 -2.27 -10.72 -51.82
N TYR A 30 -2.75 -11.26 -50.71
CA TYR A 30 -3.78 -10.57 -49.96
C TYR A 30 -3.16 -9.25 -49.51
N PHE A 31 -3.70 -8.15 -50.03
CA PHE A 31 -3.57 -6.87 -49.36
C PHE A 31 -4.73 -6.82 -48.36
N GLU A 32 -4.40 -6.98 -47.08
CA GLU A 32 -5.20 -6.42 -46.00
C GLU A 32 -5.04 -4.90 -46.09
N GLU A 33 -5.92 -4.23 -46.83
CA GLU A 33 -6.08 -2.79 -46.70
C GLU A 33 -7.07 -2.52 -45.56
N THR A 34 -6.53 -2.30 -44.36
CA THR A 34 -7.25 -1.67 -43.25
C THR A 34 -7.53 -0.20 -43.58
N ASN A 35 -8.50 0.03 -44.45
CA ASN A 35 -9.00 1.35 -44.84
C ASN A 35 -10.44 1.52 -44.35
N SER A 36 -10.61 2.04 -43.14
CA SER A 36 -11.89 2.48 -42.57
C SER A 36 -12.40 3.75 -43.28
N ASN A 37 -12.81 3.59 -44.55
CA ASN A 37 -13.47 4.59 -45.40
C ASN A 37 -14.30 3.92 -46.52
N ILE A 38 -15.01 2.81 -46.21
CA ILE A 38 -16.01 2.24 -47.13
C ILE A 38 -17.25 3.14 -47.06
N ASN A 39 -17.18 4.24 -47.81
CA ASN A 39 -18.28 5.16 -48.10
C ASN A 39 -18.20 5.63 -49.57
N GLU A 40 -17.56 4.82 -50.43
CA GLU A 40 -17.72 4.94 -51.88
C GLU A 40 -19.05 4.28 -52.26
N SER A 41 -20.04 5.11 -52.60
CA SER A 41 -21.32 4.63 -53.16
C SER A 41 -21.04 3.73 -54.37
N TYR A 42 -21.46 2.47 -54.29
CA TYR A 42 -21.34 1.47 -55.36
C TYR A 42 -22.35 1.70 -56.51
N SER A 43 -22.59 2.96 -56.88
CA SER A 43 -23.46 3.32 -58.01
C SER A 43 -22.88 2.81 -59.34
N ILE A 44 -23.59 1.87 -59.98
CA ILE A 44 -23.14 1.25 -61.23
C ILE A 44 -23.29 2.25 -62.40
N GLU A 45 -22.19 2.85 -62.84
CA GLU A 45 -22.18 3.67 -64.07
C GLU A 45 -22.35 2.80 -65.33
N TYR A 46 -23.54 2.87 -65.92
CA TYR A 46 -23.81 2.27 -67.24
C TYR A 46 -23.27 3.14 -68.39
N THR A 47 -22.85 2.48 -69.47
CA THR A 47 -22.17 3.13 -70.62
C THR A 47 -22.84 2.86 -71.97
N ASP A 48 -22.63 3.80 -72.91
CA ASP A 48 -23.16 3.81 -74.29
C ASP A 48 -22.75 2.62 -75.17
N ASN A 49 -21.81 1.79 -74.70
CA ASN A 49 -21.30 0.62 -75.40
C ASN A 49 -22.23 -0.60 -75.21
N HIS A 50 -23.42 -0.56 -75.80
CA HIS A 50 -24.46 -1.58 -75.62
C HIS A 50 -24.08 -2.96 -76.17
N THR A 51 -24.60 -4.01 -75.53
CA THR A 51 -24.50 -5.41 -75.99
C THR A 51 -25.86 -5.92 -76.48
N THR A 52 -25.90 -6.50 -77.68
CA THR A 52 -27.12 -7.05 -78.30
C THR A 52 -27.10 -8.58 -78.41
N VAL A 53 -28.23 -9.23 -78.15
CA VAL A 53 -28.41 -10.68 -78.25
C VAL A 53 -29.78 -11.05 -78.84
N GLU A 54 -29.82 -12.13 -79.62
CA GLU A 54 -31.02 -12.59 -80.34
C GLU A 54 -31.73 -13.72 -79.57
N ILE A 55 -32.73 -13.36 -78.76
CA ILE A 55 -33.47 -14.29 -77.89
C ILE A 55 -34.72 -14.87 -78.57
N GLY A 56 -35.31 -15.91 -77.98
CA GLY A 56 -36.56 -16.52 -78.42
C GLY A 56 -36.44 -17.69 -79.39
N PRO A 57 -37.58 -18.34 -79.71
CA PRO A 57 -37.62 -19.59 -80.48
C PRO A 57 -37.09 -19.41 -81.91
N SER A 58 -36.50 -20.46 -82.46
CA SER A 58 -35.87 -20.45 -83.80
C SER A 58 -36.82 -20.16 -84.97
N SER A 59 -38.14 -20.18 -84.74
CA SER A 59 -39.17 -19.77 -85.70
C SER A 59 -39.37 -18.25 -85.76
N ARG A 60 -39.12 -17.52 -84.68
CA ARG A 60 -39.32 -16.07 -84.55
C ARG A 60 -38.54 -15.56 -83.33
N LYS A 61 -37.47 -14.80 -83.60
CA LYS A 61 -36.58 -14.20 -82.60
C LYS A 61 -36.84 -12.71 -82.41
N ALA A 62 -36.26 -12.14 -81.36
CA ALA A 62 -36.24 -10.71 -81.08
C ALA A 62 -34.86 -10.30 -80.56
N THR A 63 -34.46 -9.06 -80.84
CA THR A 63 -33.22 -8.50 -80.31
C THR A 63 -33.48 -7.96 -78.90
N LEU A 64 -32.72 -8.44 -77.92
CA LEU A 64 -32.53 -7.83 -76.61
C LEU A 64 -31.26 -6.98 -76.66
N GLU A 65 -31.30 -5.77 -76.11
CA GLU A 65 -30.18 -4.85 -75.95
C GLU A 65 -30.00 -4.50 -74.47
N MET A 66 -28.74 -4.33 -74.05
CA MET A 66 -28.33 -4.27 -72.65
C MET A 66 -27.20 -3.22 -72.52
N PRO A 67 -27.12 -2.46 -71.41
CA PRO A 67 -26.13 -1.38 -71.28
C PRO A 67 -24.69 -1.89 -71.21
N GLY A 68 -23.73 -1.02 -71.56
CA GLY A 68 -22.32 -1.31 -71.36
C GLY A 68 -22.00 -1.30 -69.86
N GLY A 69 -21.51 -2.44 -69.35
CA GLY A 69 -21.32 -2.66 -67.90
C GLY A 69 -22.35 -3.62 -67.28
N HIS A 70 -23.39 -4.03 -68.01
CA HIS A 70 -24.43 -4.93 -67.49
C HIS A 70 -23.88 -6.24 -66.91
N ASN A 71 -24.34 -6.59 -65.71
CA ASN A 71 -24.01 -7.81 -64.98
C ASN A 71 -25.30 -8.51 -64.53
N ILE A 72 -25.42 -9.81 -64.83
CA ILE A 72 -26.67 -10.57 -64.74
C ILE A 72 -27.19 -10.74 -63.29
N SER A 73 -26.33 -10.60 -62.28
CA SER A 73 -26.78 -10.58 -60.87
C SER A 73 -27.65 -9.35 -60.55
N TYR A 74 -27.30 -8.20 -61.12
CA TYR A 74 -27.92 -6.91 -60.88
C TYR A 74 -29.12 -6.77 -61.82
N LYS A 75 -30.33 -6.81 -61.26
CA LYS A 75 -31.54 -6.94 -62.08
C LYS A 75 -32.01 -5.58 -62.57
N LEU A 76 -32.15 -5.46 -63.90
CA LEU A 76 -32.60 -4.22 -64.53
C LEU A 76 -34.02 -4.34 -65.09
N PRO A 77 -34.82 -3.25 -65.06
CA PRO A 77 -36.11 -3.18 -65.75
C PRO A 77 -36.04 -3.63 -67.21
N LEU A 78 -37.12 -4.22 -67.72
CA LEU A 78 -37.21 -4.68 -69.12
C LEU A 78 -38.25 -3.88 -69.87
N VAL A 79 -37.81 -3.02 -70.79
CA VAL A 79 -38.68 -2.29 -71.69
C VAL A 79 -38.91 -3.11 -72.96
N VAL A 80 -40.18 -3.42 -73.26
CA VAL A 80 -40.61 -4.18 -74.43
C VAL A 80 -41.26 -3.24 -75.45
N ALA A 81 -40.56 -2.97 -76.55
CA ALA A 81 -40.92 -1.94 -77.53
C ALA A 81 -41.84 -2.49 -78.65
N LEU A 82 -43.15 -2.30 -78.52
CA LEU A 82 -44.17 -2.86 -79.41
C LEU A 82 -44.55 -1.91 -80.54
N HIS A 83 -44.22 -2.29 -81.78
CA HIS A 83 -44.31 -1.39 -82.93
C HIS A 83 -45.73 -1.23 -83.52
N GLY A 84 -45.99 -0.07 -84.13
CA GLY A 84 -47.21 0.17 -84.92
C GLY A 84 -47.31 -0.68 -86.20
N TYR A 85 -48.51 -0.75 -86.78
CA TYR A 85 -48.78 -1.57 -87.97
C TYR A 85 -47.84 -1.20 -89.15
N THR A 86 -47.34 -2.20 -89.88
CA THR A 86 -46.27 -2.13 -90.92
C THR A 86 -44.83 -1.85 -90.47
N ASN A 87 -44.58 -1.41 -89.23
CA ASN A 87 -43.25 -1.01 -88.76
C ASN A 87 -42.41 -2.19 -88.20
N SER A 88 -41.36 -1.88 -87.43
CA SER A 88 -40.43 -2.84 -86.81
C SER A 88 -40.13 -2.48 -85.36
N GLY A 89 -39.63 -3.44 -84.57
CA GLY A 89 -39.15 -3.20 -83.20
C GLY A 89 -38.06 -2.12 -83.15
N SER A 90 -37.14 -2.14 -84.13
CA SER A 90 -36.14 -1.09 -84.31
C SER A 90 -36.75 0.29 -84.60
N PHE A 91 -37.78 0.40 -85.45
CA PHE A 91 -38.40 1.69 -85.76
C PHE A 91 -39.09 2.30 -84.54
N VAL A 92 -39.84 1.51 -83.76
CA VAL A 92 -40.51 2.05 -82.56
C VAL A 92 -39.51 2.40 -81.46
N SER A 93 -38.39 1.67 -81.36
CA SER A 93 -37.33 2.00 -80.40
C SER A 93 -36.72 3.37 -80.72
N SER A 94 -36.31 3.61 -81.97
CA SER A 94 -35.79 4.92 -82.42
C SER A 94 -36.85 6.01 -82.60
N TYR A 95 -38.13 5.72 -82.31
CA TYR A 95 -39.20 6.73 -82.29
C TYR A 95 -39.53 7.18 -80.86
N PHE A 96 -39.18 6.37 -79.86
CA PHE A 96 -39.33 6.67 -78.43
C PHE A 96 -37.96 6.79 -77.74
N ASP A 97 -36.89 7.13 -78.48
CA ASP A 97 -35.46 7.15 -78.07
C ASP A 97 -34.96 6.03 -77.14
N LEU A 98 -35.67 4.90 -77.12
CA LEU A 98 -35.47 3.76 -76.22
C LEU A 98 -34.12 3.06 -76.37
N VAL A 99 -33.32 3.43 -77.38
CA VAL A 99 -31.98 2.85 -77.60
C VAL A 99 -30.97 3.53 -76.68
N ASP A 100 -30.85 4.85 -76.72
CA ASP A 100 -29.84 5.56 -75.92
C ASP A 100 -30.25 5.55 -74.43
N SER A 101 -31.56 5.60 -74.17
CA SER A 101 -32.20 5.31 -72.87
C SER A 101 -31.75 4.00 -72.17
N VAL A 102 -31.22 3.00 -72.89
CA VAL A 102 -30.71 1.74 -72.30
C VAL A 102 -29.66 2.00 -71.22
N HIS A 103 -28.76 2.97 -71.43
CA HIS A 103 -27.75 3.35 -70.43
C HIS A 103 -28.13 4.61 -69.65
N GLU A 104 -28.86 5.56 -70.24
CA GLU A 104 -29.29 6.79 -69.57
C GLU A 104 -30.35 6.54 -68.48
N ASN A 105 -31.26 5.58 -68.70
CA ASN A 105 -32.33 5.19 -67.77
C ASN A 105 -32.14 3.76 -67.21
N GLY A 106 -30.93 3.18 -67.32
CA GLY A 106 -30.55 1.91 -66.69
C GLY A 106 -31.51 0.74 -66.93
N HIS A 107 -31.77 0.35 -68.17
CA HIS A 107 -32.73 -0.71 -68.47
C HIS A 107 -32.32 -1.63 -69.64
N LEU A 108 -32.91 -2.82 -69.67
CA LEU A 108 -32.82 -3.72 -70.82
C LEU A 108 -33.90 -3.36 -71.85
N LEU A 109 -33.61 -3.52 -73.13
CA LEU A 109 -34.53 -3.21 -74.22
C LEU A 109 -34.80 -4.43 -75.11
N LEU A 110 -36.03 -4.95 -75.05
CA LEU A 110 -36.51 -5.99 -75.94
C LEU A 110 -37.24 -5.37 -77.15
N ARG A 111 -36.76 -5.66 -78.36
CA ARG A 111 -37.26 -5.12 -79.63
C ARG A 111 -37.89 -6.21 -80.51
N PRO A 112 -39.10 -6.69 -80.18
CA PRO A 112 -39.72 -7.79 -80.89
C PRO A 112 -40.41 -7.33 -82.19
N ASP A 113 -40.26 -8.12 -83.26
CA ASP A 113 -40.98 -7.88 -84.52
C ASP A 113 -42.31 -8.65 -84.56
N GLY A 114 -43.37 -7.95 -84.97
CA GLY A 114 -44.71 -8.46 -85.24
C GLY A 114 -44.73 -9.50 -86.37
N SER A 115 -45.75 -10.35 -86.36
CA SER A 115 -45.95 -11.37 -87.40
C SER A 115 -46.23 -10.74 -88.76
N TYR A 116 -45.80 -11.42 -89.84
CA TYR A 116 -46.12 -10.99 -91.21
C TYR A 116 -47.50 -11.52 -91.64
N SER A 117 -48.38 -10.62 -92.06
CA SER A 117 -49.67 -10.96 -92.66
C SER A 117 -49.53 -11.58 -94.05
N ALA A 118 -50.63 -12.12 -94.57
CA ALA A 118 -50.79 -12.53 -95.96
C ALA A 118 -50.47 -11.45 -97.01
N THR A 119 -50.37 -10.16 -96.64
CA THR A 119 -49.92 -9.06 -97.52
C THR A 119 -48.44 -8.69 -97.35
N GLY A 120 -47.71 -9.37 -96.46
CA GLY A 120 -46.31 -9.06 -96.14
C GLY A 120 -46.13 -7.85 -95.22
N GLN A 121 -47.18 -7.44 -94.50
CA GLN A 121 -47.14 -6.33 -93.55
C GLN A 121 -46.99 -6.88 -92.13
N ARG A 122 -46.09 -6.28 -91.33
CA ARG A 122 -45.90 -6.67 -89.92
C ARG A 122 -47.04 -6.14 -89.05
N TYR A 123 -47.54 -6.96 -88.15
CA TYR A 123 -48.64 -6.63 -87.24
C TYR A 123 -48.60 -7.42 -85.94
N TRP A 124 -49.40 -6.99 -84.97
CA TRP A 124 -49.72 -7.74 -83.75
C TRP A 124 -51.17 -8.21 -83.78
N ASN A 125 -51.41 -9.48 -83.45
CA ASN A 125 -52.72 -9.99 -83.11
C ASN A 125 -53.12 -9.49 -81.70
N ALA A 126 -53.49 -8.21 -81.61
CA ALA A 126 -53.92 -7.59 -80.38
C ALA A 126 -55.45 -7.76 -80.18
N THR A 127 -56.22 -6.69 -80.06
CA THR A 127 -57.67 -6.78 -79.79
C THR A 127 -58.46 -7.06 -81.06
N ASP A 128 -59.74 -7.40 -80.89
CA ASP A 128 -60.71 -7.63 -81.98
C ASP A 128 -60.72 -6.51 -83.04
N ALA A 129 -60.38 -5.27 -82.66
CA ALA A 129 -60.32 -4.13 -83.56
C ALA A 129 -59.05 -4.08 -84.42
N CYS A 130 -57.88 -4.40 -83.85
CA CYS A 130 -56.57 -4.12 -84.43
C CYS A 130 -55.53 -5.21 -84.13
N CYS A 131 -54.74 -5.69 -85.10
CA CYS A 131 -54.82 -5.44 -86.54
C CYS A 131 -54.64 -6.73 -87.35
N ASN A 132 -55.12 -7.85 -86.79
CA ASN A 132 -55.25 -9.14 -87.47
C ASN A 132 -56.43 -9.13 -88.46
N ILE A 133 -56.35 -8.29 -89.50
CA ILE A 133 -57.42 -8.01 -90.48
C ILE A 133 -57.84 -9.28 -91.25
N TRP A 134 -57.01 -10.32 -91.26
CA TRP A 134 -57.25 -11.59 -91.95
C TRP A 134 -57.65 -12.75 -91.04
N ASN A 135 -57.73 -12.53 -89.72
CA ASN A 135 -58.00 -13.55 -88.69
C ASN A 135 -57.06 -14.77 -88.83
N GLU A 136 -55.76 -14.50 -88.93
CA GLU A 136 -54.70 -15.51 -88.93
C GLU A 136 -54.48 -16.07 -87.51
N ASP A 137 -54.07 -17.33 -87.43
CA ASP A 137 -53.85 -18.06 -86.18
C ASP A 137 -52.46 -17.75 -85.61
N VAL A 138 -52.35 -16.63 -84.91
CA VAL A 138 -51.09 -16.07 -84.36
C VAL A 138 -51.25 -15.77 -82.87
N ASP A 139 -50.45 -16.41 -82.03
CA ASP A 139 -50.39 -16.14 -80.60
C ASP A 139 -49.15 -15.28 -80.25
N ASP A 140 -49.33 -13.97 -80.33
CA ASP A 140 -48.31 -13.01 -79.90
C ASP A 140 -48.15 -12.95 -78.37
N VAL A 141 -49.18 -13.31 -77.58
CA VAL A 141 -49.13 -13.25 -76.10
C VAL A 141 -48.22 -14.34 -75.54
N SER A 142 -48.39 -15.58 -76.00
CA SER A 142 -47.50 -16.69 -75.62
C SER A 142 -46.07 -16.47 -76.14
N TRP A 143 -45.89 -15.83 -77.30
CA TRP A 143 -44.57 -15.55 -77.83
C TRP A 143 -43.85 -14.44 -77.03
N LEU A 144 -44.49 -13.30 -76.76
CA LEU A 144 -43.92 -12.25 -75.91
C LEU A 144 -43.61 -12.77 -74.49
N THR A 145 -44.49 -13.61 -73.92
CA THR A 145 -44.25 -14.32 -72.65
C THR A 145 -42.93 -15.10 -72.66
N VAL A 146 -42.63 -15.83 -73.75
CA VAL A 146 -41.38 -16.61 -73.86
C VAL A 146 -40.16 -15.68 -73.89
N LEU A 147 -40.21 -14.57 -74.63
CA LEU A 147 -39.10 -13.61 -74.68
C LEU A 147 -38.82 -12.97 -73.32
N ILE A 148 -39.87 -12.54 -72.60
CA ILE A 148 -39.74 -11.92 -71.28
C ILE A 148 -39.15 -12.92 -70.28
N ASN A 149 -39.66 -14.16 -70.26
CA ASN A 149 -39.10 -15.21 -69.41
C ASN A 149 -37.64 -15.55 -69.76
N GLU A 150 -37.26 -15.53 -71.04
CA GLU A 150 -35.88 -15.78 -71.49
C GLU A 150 -34.94 -14.64 -71.06
N ALA A 151 -35.41 -13.38 -71.08
CA ALA A 151 -34.69 -12.23 -70.55
C ALA A 151 -34.48 -12.32 -69.02
N ILE A 152 -35.54 -12.65 -68.26
CA ILE A 152 -35.47 -12.82 -66.79
C ILE A 152 -34.52 -13.96 -66.43
N THR A 153 -34.62 -15.11 -67.09
CA THR A 153 -33.88 -16.33 -66.70
C THR A 153 -32.39 -16.27 -67.04
N TYR A 154 -31.98 -15.49 -68.06
CA TYR A 154 -30.62 -15.59 -68.62
C TYR A 154 -29.89 -14.25 -68.84
N TYR A 155 -30.57 -13.12 -68.69
CA TYR A 155 -30.03 -11.80 -69.06
C TYR A 155 -30.24 -10.71 -67.99
N GLY A 156 -30.68 -11.06 -66.79
CA GLY A 156 -30.80 -10.11 -65.67
C GLY A 156 -31.95 -9.11 -65.81
N ALA A 157 -33.05 -9.51 -66.47
CA ALA A 157 -34.28 -8.72 -66.45
C ALA A 157 -35.01 -8.90 -65.12
N ASP A 158 -35.39 -7.81 -64.47
CA ASP A 158 -36.17 -7.85 -63.24
C ASP A 158 -37.64 -8.24 -63.52
N PRO A 159 -38.21 -9.26 -62.83
CA PRO A 159 -39.58 -9.72 -63.05
C PRO A 159 -40.67 -8.72 -62.59
N GLU A 160 -40.35 -7.75 -61.73
CA GLU A 160 -41.23 -6.67 -61.28
C GLU A 160 -40.97 -5.33 -62.00
N GLY A 161 -39.92 -5.27 -62.83
CA GLY A 161 -39.53 -4.13 -63.69
C GLY A 161 -40.02 -4.22 -65.15
N ILE A 162 -40.99 -5.07 -65.47
CA ILE A 162 -41.42 -5.33 -66.87
C ILE A 162 -42.36 -4.23 -67.40
N ILE A 163 -41.93 -3.48 -68.41
CA ILE A 163 -42.67 -2.37 -69.03
C ILE A 163 -42.97 -2.69 -70.50
N LEU A 164 -44.21 -2.49 -70.95
CA LEU A 164 -44.58 -2.59 -72.36
C LEU A 164 -44.90 -1.21 -72.92
N VAL A 165 -44.08 -0.71 -73.84
CA VAL A 165 -44.28 0.58 -74.52
C VAL A 165 -44.74 0.32 -75.95
N GLY A 166 -45.95 0.77 -76.31
CA GLY A 166 -46.60 0.40 -77.56
C GLY A 166 -47.18 1.57 -78.36
N HIS A 167 -46.79 1.71 -79.63
CA HIS A 167 -47.41 2.64 -80.58
C HIS A 167 -48.51 1.96 -81.40
N SER A 168 -49.67 2.60 -81.56
CA SER A 168 -50.72 2.18 -82.51
C SER A 168 -51.12 0.71 -82.27
N ASN A 169 -50.99 -0.17 -83.27
CA ASN A 169 -51.20 -1.63 -83.14
C ASN A 169 -50.38 -2.26 -82.00
N GLY A 170 -49.16 -1.80 -81.73
CA GLY A 170 -48.38 -2.21 -80.57
C GLY A 170 -48.92 -1.68 -79.25
N GLY A 171 -49.60 -0.52 -79.25
CA GLY A 171 -50.35 0.01 -78.10
C GLY A 171 -51.59 -0.82 -77.78
N PHE A 172 -52.34 -1.25 -78.81
CA PHE A 172 -53.37 -2.30 -78.64
C PHE A 172 -52.77 -3.60 -78.07
N MET A 173 -51.55 -3.97 -78.47
CA MET A 173 -50.87 -5.18 -77.98
C MET A 173 -50.42 -5.03 -76.52
N ALA A 174 -49.96 -3.85 -76.10
CA ALA A 174 -49.65 -3.56 -74.70
C ALA A 174 -50.90 -3.71 -73.81
N HIS A 175 -52.06 -3.18 -74.24
CA HIS A 175 -53.33 -3.41 -73.55
C HIS A 175 -53.74 -4.90 -73.54
N ARG A 176 -53.56 -5.65 -74.63
CA ARG A 176 -53.84 -7.09 -74.65
C ARG A 176 -52.94 -7.86 -73.68
N MET A 177 -51.65 -7.53 -73.64
CA MET A 177 -50.70 -8.12 -72.70
C MET A 177 -51.08 -7.80 -71.25
N ALA A 178 -51.50 -6.56 -70.93
CA ALA A 178 -52.03 -6.22 -69.61
C ALA A 178 -53.30 -7.01 -69.24
N CYS A 179 -54.16 -7.36 -70.22
CA CYS A 179 -55.32 -8.22 -69.99
C CYS A 179 -54.93 -9.68 -69.71
N GLU A 180 -54.10 -10.27 -70.58
CA GLU A 180 -53.83 -11.71 -70.57
C GLU A 180 -52.65 -12.11 -69.69
N ARG A 181 -51.68 -11.23 -69.46
CA ARG A 181 -50.50 -11.41 -68.60
C ARG A 181 -50.23 -10.21 -67.68
N GLY A 182 -51.27 -9.59 -67.14
CA GLY A 182 -51.16 -8.52 -66.14
C GLY A 182 -50.54 -8.97 -64.81
N ASP A 183 -50.24 -10.27 -64.66
CA ASP A 183 -49.45 -10.87 -63.59
C ASP A 183 -47.92 -10.76 -63.81
N MET A 184 -47.46 -10.48 -65.03
CA MET A 184 -46.04 -10.32 -65.36
C MET A 184 -45.60 -8.87 -65.54
N ILE A 185 -46.54 -7.92 -65.58
CA ILE A 185 -46.31 -6.61 -66.16
C ILE A 185 -46.39 -5.58 -65.05
N ARG A 186 -45.36 -4.72 -64.97
CA ARG A 186 -45.42 -3.53 -64.15
C ARG A 186 -46.29 -2.46 -64.78
N ALA A 187 -46.00 -2.11 -66.03
CA ALA A 187 -46.66 -1.03 -66.73
C ALA A 187 -46.96 -1.35 -68.20
N ALA A 188 -48.14 -0.93 -68.67
CA ALA A 188 -48.51 -0.94 -70.08
C ALA A 188 -48.80 0.51 -70.54
N ILE A 189 -47.89 1.02 -71.37
CA ILE A 189 -47.88 2.38 -71.89
C ILE A 189 -48.28 2.33 -73.37
N SER A 190 -49.43 2.91 -73.71
CA SER A 190 -49.95 2.93 -75.08
C SER A 190 -50.00 4.36 -75.62
N LEU A 191 -49.25 4.64 -76.69
CA LEU A 191 -49.46 5.82 -77.53
C LEU A 191 -50.36 5.47 -78.72
N SER A 192 -51.45 6.21 -78.89
CA SER A 192 -52.35 6.10 -80.07
C SER A 192 -52.94 4.69 -80.29
N GLY A 193 -53.07 3.90 -79.23
CA GLY A 193 -53.79 2.61 -79.19
C GLY A 193 -55.05 2.68 -78.33
N ALA A 194 -55.70 1.54 -78.08
CA ALA A 194 -56.82 1.40 -77.15
C ALA A 194 -56.94 -0.04 -76.63
N THR A 195 -57.81 -0.29 -75.65
CA THR A 195 -58.13 -1.65 -75.16
C THR A 195 -59.32 -2.30 -75.89
N TYR A 196 -59.84 -3.42 -75.39
CA TYR A 196 -61.04 -4.08 -75.92
C TYR A 196 -62.29 -3.19 -75.76
N TYR A 197 -63.15 -3.15 -76.79
CA TYR A 197 -64.40 -2.38 -76.76
C TYR A 197 -65.46 -3.00 -75.85
N ASP A 198 -65.56 -4.34 -75.84
CA ASP A 198 -66.19 -5.04 -74.73
C ASP A 198 -65.09 -5.48 -73.75
N PHE A 199 -64.94 -4.75 -72.65
CA PHE A 199 -63.89 -5.01 -71.67
C PHE A 199 -64.07 -6.33 -70.91
N ASN A 200 -65.17 -7.07 -71.11
CA ASN A 200 -65.30 -8.46 -70.65
C ASN A 200 -64.42 -9.43 -71.47
N ASN A 201 -64.00 -9.05 -72.69
CA ASN A 201 -63.01 -9.82 -73.48
C ASN A 201 -61.57 -9.63 -72.94
N CYS A 202 -61.30 -8.52 -72.25
CA CYS A 202 -60.04 -8.30 -71.55
C CYS A 202 -60.01 -9.22 -70.32
N GLN A 203 -59.22 -10.30 -70.37
CA GLN A 203 -58.99 -11.18 -69.23
C GLN A 203 -58.52 -10.38 -68.00
N ASN A 204 -58.77 -10.90 -66.79
CA ASN A 204 -58.43 -10.24 -65.54
C ASN A 204 -57.36 -11.04 -64.80
N THR A 205 -56.11 -10.87 -65.24
CA THR A 205 -54.92 -11.58 -64.70
C THR A 205 -54.11 -10.74 -63.73
N GLY A 206 -54.18 -9.40 -63.85
CA GLY A 206 -53.62 -8.46 -62.88
C GLY A 206 -54.07 -7.03 -63.17
N THR A 207 -53.52 -6.09 -62.40
CA THR A 207 -53.76 -4.64 -62.50
C THR A 207 -52.42 -3.90 -62.56
N PRO A 208 -51.71 -3.92 -63.70
CA PRO A 208 -50.50 -3.13 -63.92
C PRO A 208 -50.79 -1.62 -63.89
N ASN A 209 -49.75 -0.80 -63.84
CA ASN A 209 -49.82 0.62 -64.15
C ASN A 209 -50.27 0.79 -65.62
N ILE A 210 -51.31 1.59 -65.87
CA ILE A 210 -51.86 1.81 -67.21
C ILE A 210 -51.71 3.28 -67.61
N LEU A 211 -50.93 3.54 -68.67
CA LEU A 211 -50.82 4.86 -69.27
C LEU A 211 -51.35 4.85 -70.70
N GLN A 212 -52.42 5.61 -70.95
CA GLN A 212 -52.90 5.90 -72.30
C GLN A 212 -52.45 7.30 -72.72
N ILE A 213 -51.50 7.39 -73.65
CA ILE A 213 -51.13 8.63 -74.32
C ILE A 213 -51.92 8.71 -75.63
N HIS A 214 -52.53 9.85 -75.95
CA HIS A 214 -53.39 9.95 -77.14
C HIS A 214 -53.59 11.39 -77.65
N GLY A 215 -53.43 11.59 -78.96
CA GLY A 215 -53.64 12.87 -79.64
C GLY A 215 -55.10 13.12 -80.03
N THR A 216 -55.62 14.33 -79.80
CA THR A 216 -57.06 14.62 -80.05
C THR A 216 -57.44 14.77 -81.53
N LEU A 217 -56.46 14.85 -82.44
CA LEU A 217 -56.66 14.88 -83.89
C LEU A 217 -56.08 13.63 -84.59
N ASP A 218 -55.89 12.53 -83.85
CA ASP A 218 -55.63 11.23 -84.46
C ASP A 218 -56.78 10.84 -85.38
N SER A 219 -56.43 10.59 -86.65
CA SER A 219 -57.34 10.26 -87.75
C SER A 219 -57.24 8.80 -88.21
N VAL A 220 -56.39 8.01 -87.55
CA VAL A 220 -56.21 6.57 -87.75
C VAL A 220 -56.89 5.81 -86.62
N ILE A 221 -56.54 6.13 -85.37
CA ILE A 221 -57.16 5.62 -84.14
C ILE A 221 -57.79 6.82 -83.43
N GLN A 222 -59.11 6.99 -83.54
CA GLN A 222 -59.76 8.22 -83.12
C GLN A 222 -59.82 8.32 -81.59
N TYR A 223 -59.43 9.47 -81.04
CA TYR A 223 -59.45 9.77 -79.60
C TYR A 223 -60.81 9.47 -78.94
N ASP A 224 -61.91 9.80 -79.63
CA ASP A 224 -63.30 9.57 -79.20
C ASP A 224 -63.81 8.13 -79.45
N GLY A 225 -62.94 7.22 -79.89
CA GLY A 225 -63.26 5.83 -80.23
C GLY A 225 -63.77 5.67 -81.67
N GLY A 226 -63.87 4.42 -82.15
CA GLY A 226 -64.24 4.19 -83.54
C GLY A 226 -64.30 2.72 -83.97
N SER A 227 -64.14 2.51 -85.27
CA SER A 227 -64.18 1.19 -85.91
C SER A 227 -63.03 1.01 -86.89
N LEU A 228 -62.37 -0.15 -86.82
CA LEU A 228 -61.41 -0.68 -87.79
C LEU A 228 -62.01 -1.87 -88.54
N PRO A 229 -61.34 -2.41 -89.58
CA PRO A 229 -61.85 -3.58 -90.31
C PRO A 229 -62.06 -4.85 -89.48
N GLY A 230 -61.39 -5.00 -88.33
CA GLY A 230 -61.62 -6.11 -87.39
C GLY A 230 -62.83 -5.90 -86.48
N GLY A 231 -63.04 -4.67 -85.98
CA GLY A 231 -64.07 -4.38 -84.98
C GLY A 231 -64.02 -2.95 -84.44
N ASN A 232 -64.84 -2.70 -83.42
CA ASN A 232 -64.87 -1.42 -82.71
C ASN A 232 -63.77 -1.33 -81.65
N TYR A 233 -63.29 -0.13 -81.37
CA TYR A 233 -62.38 0.20 -80.26
C TYR A 233 -62.96 1.35 -79.41
N PRO A 234 -62.75 1.36 -78.09
CA PRO A 234 -63.24 2.39 -77.20
C PRO A 234 -62.45 3.70 -77.36
N SER A 235 -62.97 4.80 -76.82
CA SER A 235 -62.23 6.07 -76.74
C SER A 235 -61.02 5.98 -75.80
N ALA A 236 -60.08 6.91 -75.89
CA ALA A 236 -58.97 6.98 -74.96
C ALA A 236 -59.46 7.21 -73.50
N PRO A 237 -60.41 8.14 -73.22
CA PRO A 237 -61.06 8.24 -71.91
C PRO A 237 -61.82 6.98 -71.45
N GLN A 238 -62.44 6.21 -72.36
CA GLN A 238 -63.09 4.95 -72.02
C GLN A 238 -62.06 3.85 -71.68
N THR A 239 -60.95 3.80 -72.42
CA THR A 239 -59.86 2.85 -72.18
C THR A 239 -59.32 2.96 -70.76
N VAL A 240 -58.99 4.17 -70.29
CA VAL A 240 -58.54 4.37 -68.91
C VAL A 240 -59.67 4.19 -67.90
N ASN A 241 -60.92 4.55 -68.23
CA ASN A 241 -62.05 4.31 -67.32
C ASN A 241 -62.29 2.81 -67.06
N TYR A 242 -62.15 1.96 -68.08
CA TYR A 242 -62.24 0.50 -67.92
C TYR A 242 -61.17 -0.04 -66.96
N TRP A 243 -59.92 0.40 -67.12
CA TRP A 243 -58.83 0.03 -66.22
C TRP A 243 -58.98 0.60 -64.80
N ALA A 244 -59.47 1.84 -64.66
CA ALA A 244 -59.74 2.46 -63.37
C ALA A 244 -60.87 1.75 -62.59
N ASN A 245 -61.96 1.39 -63.27
CA ASN A 245 -63.05 0.59 -62.68
C ASN A 245 -62.56 -0.80 -62.22
N ARG A 246 -61.62 -1.42 -62.96
CA ARG A 246 -61.01 -2.72 -62.58
C ARG A 246 -60.08 -2.59 -61.37
N SER A 247 -59.27 -1.53 -61.35
CA SER A 247 -58.31 -1.22 -60.30
C SER A 247 -58.96 -0.60 -59.05
N GLY A 248 -60.28 -0.36 -59.10
CA GLY A 248 -61.06 0.20 -58.01
C GLY A 248 -60.69 1.65 -57.66
N CYS A 249 -60.32 2.47 -58.63
CA CYS A 249 -60.01 3.89 -58.42
C CYS A 249 -61.26 4.75 -58.21
N GLU A 250 -61.07 6.04 -57.93
CA GLU A 250 -62.15 7.02 -57.90
C GLU A 250 -62.90 7.11 -59.24
N SER A 251 -64.16 7.56 -59.21
CA SER A 251 -65.04 7.57 -60.39
C SER A 251 -64.76 8.66 -61.42
N SER A 252 -63.73 9.49 -61.22
CA SER A 252 -63.42 10.68 -62.01
C SER A 252 -61.92 10.88 -62.13
N MET A 253 -61.48 11.34 -63.31
CA MET A 253 -60.11 11.78 -63.52
C MET A 253 -59.86 13.13 -62.85
N THR A 254 -58.69 13.25 -62.21
CA THR A 254 -58.12 14.49 -61.70
C THR A 254 -57.06 14.99 -62.67
N LEU A 255 -57.00 16.30 -62.92
CA LEU A 255 -55.87 16.93 -63.62
C LEU A 255 -54.66 16.92 -62.67
N ILE A 256 -53.56 16.29 -63.09
CA ILE A 256 -52.33 16.21 -62.30
C ILE A 256 -51.38 17.33 -62.71
N ASP A 257 -50.98 17.36 -63.98
CA ASP A 257 -50.04 18.35 -64.51
C ASP A 257 -50.26 18.62 -66.01
N GLU A 258 -49.54 19.61 -66.55
CA GLU A 258 -49.38 19.86 -67.98
C GLU A 258 -47.89 19.68 -68.33
N LEU A 259 -47.55 18.67 -69.12
CA LEU A 259 -46.19 18.26 -69.47
C LEU A 259 -45.78 18.79 -70.86
N ASP A 260 -44.49 19.00 -71.08
CA ASP A 260 -43.86 19.31 -72.37
C ASP A 260 -43.18 18.03 -72.88
N LEU A 261 -43.68 17.46 -73.99
CA LEU A 261 -43.29 16.12 -74.43
C LEU A 261 -43.24 15.98 -75.96
N ILE A 262 -43.65 16.99 -76.73
CA ILE A 262 -43.79 16.97 -78.18
C ILE A 262 -42.99 18.13 -78.81
N SER A 263 -41.95 17.77 -79.56
CA SER A 263 -41.08 18.68 -80.31
C SER A 263 -41.83 19.72 -81.16
N PRO A 264 -41.46 21.02 -81.12
CA PRO A 264 -40.35 21.60 -80.35
C PRO A 264 -40.76 22.02 -78.92
N SER A 265 -39.93 21.67 -77.93
CA SER A 265 -40.18 21.99 -76.52
C SER A 265 -40.07 23.48 -76.18
N GLY A 266 -40.49 23.82 -74.97
CA GLY A 266 -40.70 25.17 -74.43
C GLY A 266 -42.18 25.58 -74.29
N GLN A 267 -43.12 24.64 -74.41
CA GLN A 267 -44.56 24.79 -74.17
C GLN A 267 -45.21 23.47 -73.74
N ASN A 268 -45.86 23.46 -72.58
CA ASN A 268 -46.65 22.33 -72.09
C ASN A 268 -47.73 21.94 -73.14
N ASP A 269 -47.63 20.73 -73.69
CA ASP A 269 -48.39 20.23 -74.83
C ASP A 269 -49.22 18.98 -74.51
N THR A 270 -48.99 18.36 -73.36
CA THR A 270 -49.60 17.08 -72.96
C THR A 270 -50.21 17.22 -71.59
N ILE A 271 -51.51 17.01 -71.47
CA ILE A 271 -52.24 17.19 -70.21
C ILE A 271 -52.38 15.84 -69.50
N GLU A 272 -51.79 15.66 -68.31
CA GLU A 272 -51.98 14.45 -67.50
C GLU A 272 -53.30 14.49 -66.73
N TYR A 273 -54.11 13.45 -66.94
CA TYR A 273 -55.25 13.11 -66.13
C TYR A 273 -55.03 11.75 -65.47
N GLU A 274 -55.24 11.62 -64.16
CA GLU A 274 -55.14 10.33 -63.45
C GLU A 274 -56.42 10.00 -62.67
N TYR A 275 -56.77 8.71 -62.58
CA TYR A 275 -57.76 8.22 -61.63
C TYR A 275 -57.07 7.87 -60.30
N LEU A 276 -57.30 8.70 -59.28
CA LEU A 276 -56.63 8.56 -57.98
C LEU A 276 -57.22 7.43 -57.11
N ASN A 277 -56.47 7.07 -56.08
CA ASN A 277 -56.89 6.17 -54.98
C ASN A 277 -57.41 4.80 -55.45
N CYS A 278 -56.68 4.17 -56.37
CA CYS A 278 -56.93 2.80 -56.83
C CYS A 278 -56.74 1.78 -55.69
N ASN A 279 -57.79 1.02 -55.37
CA ASN A 279 -57.76 -0.05 -54.36
C ASN A 279 -56.71 -1.15 -54.68
N SER A 280 -56.33 -1.31 -55.94
CA SER A 280 -55.26 -2.21 -56.40
C SER A 280 -53.83 -1.65 -56.23
N GLY A 281 -53.65 -0.40 -55.79
CA GLY A 281 -52.34 0.25 -55.61
C GLY A 281 -51.63 0.73 -56.89
N ASN A 282 -52.11 0.33 -58.07
CA ASN A 282 -51.55 0.72 -59.37
C ASN A 282 -52.08 2.07 -59.88
N ARG A 283 -51.32 2.68 -60.80
CA ARG A 283 -51.62 3.96 -61.46
C ARG A 283 -52.47 3.78 -62.74
N VAL A 284 -53.35 4.73 -63.03
CA VAL A 284 -54.18 4.72 -64.25
C VAL A 284 -54.35 6.14 -64.83
N SER A 285 -53.46 6.51 -65.77
CA SER A 285 -53.39 7.84 -66.38
C SER A 285 -53.78 7.88 -67.86
N LEU A 286 -54.38 9.02 -68.25
CA LEU A 286 -54.63 9.47 -69.61
C LEU A 286 -53.82 10.74 -69.87
N TRP A 287 -52.78 10.64 -70.69
CA TRP A 287 -52.04 11.78 -71.19
C TRP A 287 -52.62 12.22 -72.52
N LYS A 288 -53.22 13.42 -72.53
CA LYS A 288 -53.95 13.95 -73.66
C LYS A 288 -53.12 15.01 -74.36
N ILE A 289 -52.75 14.78 -75.62
CA ILE A 289 -52.03 15.75 -76.46
C ILE A 289 -53.09 16.55 -77.26
N PRO A 290 -53.42 17.81 -76.92
CA PRO A 290 -54.36 18.63 -77.69
C PRO A 290 -53.80 18.91 -79.09
N ASP A 291 -54.66 18.82 -80.10
CA ASP A 291 -54.32 18.93 -81.52
C ASP A 291 -53.27 17.93 -82.07
N GLY A 292 -52.76 17.02 -81.23
CA GLY A 292 -51.84 15.94 -81.61
C GLY A 292 -52.47 14.90 -82.54
N GLY A 293 -51.66 14.36 -83.48
CA GLY A 293 -52.07 13.33 -84.44
C GLY A 293 -51.68 11.90 -84.05
N HIS A 294 -51.73 10.97 -85.02
CA HIS A 294 -51.42 9.53 -84.78
C HIS A 294 -49.94 9.26 -84.42
N LEU A 295 -49.05 10.06 -84.99
CA LEU A 295 -47.60 10.05 -84.78
C LEU A 295 -47.20 11.48 -84.39
N PRO A 296 -47.38 11.88 -83.12
CA PRO A 296 -46.83 13.14 -82.63
C PRO A 296 -45.30 13.07 -82.66
N ALA A 297 -44.62 14.21 -82.85
CA ALA A 297 -43.16 14.25 -82.85
C ALA A 297 -42.68 14.37 -81.41
N VAL A 298 -42.42 13.25 -80.72
CA VAL A 298 -41.98 13.27 -79.32
C VAL A 298 -40.69 14.08 -79.13
N SER A 299 -40.45 14.55 -77.91
CA SER A 299 -39.23 15.24 -77.48
C SER A 299 -38.23 14.25 -76.90
N SER A 300 -36.94 14.53 -77.12
CA SER A 300 -35.80 13.95 -76.38
C SER A 300 -34.81 15.06 -75.99
N ALA A 301 -35.35 16.21 -75.58
CA ALA A 301 -34.58 17.30 -74.99
C ALA A 301 -34.42 17.08 -73.48
N SER A 302 -33.22 17.24 -72.94
CA SER A 302 -32.92 17.02 -71.51
C SER A 302 -33.84 17.85 -70.59
N GLY A 303 -34.64 17.18 -69.75
CA GLY A 303 -35.65 17.78 -68.86
C GLY A 303 -37.07 17.82 -69.44
N ASP A 304 -37.22 17.63 -70.75
CA ASP A 304 -38.48 17.48 -71.49
C ASP A 304 -38.47 16.16 -72.31
N ASP A 305 -37.76 15.11 -71.87
CA ASP A 305 -37.64 13.85 -72.62
C ASP A 305 -38.88 12.97 -72.43
N PHE A 306 -39.46 12.55 -73.55
CA PHE A 306 -40.58 11.62 -73.56
C PHE A 306 -40.22 10.27 -72.91
N THR A 307 -38.99 9.81 -73.08
CA THR A 307 -38.54 8.46 -72.71
C THR A 307 -38.38 8.31 -71.20
N GLU A 308 -37.52 9.12 -70.59
CA GLU A 308 -37.34 9.32 -69.14
C GLU A 308 -38.71 9.47 -68.46
N THR A 309 -39.57 10.38 -68.96
CA THR A 309 -40.87 10.66 -68.36
C THR A 309 -41.84 9.46 -68.39
N ILE A 310 -41.94 8.71 -69.51
CA ILE A 310 -42.83 7.53 -69.55
C ILE A 310 -42.27 6.34 -68.76
N LEU A 311 -40.94 6.19 -68.69
CA LEU A 311 -40.32 5.08 -67.97
C LEU A 311 -40.37 5.32 -66.45
N GLY A 312 -40.08 6.53 -65.97
CA GLY A 312 -40.26 6.91 -64.56
C GLY A 312 -41.73 6.82 -64.11
N TRP A 313 -42.68 7.18 -64.99
CA TRP A 313 -44.11 6.93 -64.72
C TRP A 313 -44.41 5.43 -64.60
N GLY A 314 -43.89 4.60 -65.52
CA GLY A 314 -44.08 3.14 -65.49
C GLY A 314 -43.47 2.48 -64.25
N LEU A 315 -42.28 2.92 -63.85
CA LEU A 315 -41.52 2.49 -62.68
C LEU A 315 -41.98 3.12 -61.36
N THR A 316 -43.07 3.90 -61.31
CA THR A 316 -43.53 4.45 -60.02
C THR A 316 -43.78 3.31 -59.01
N GLY A 317 -43.09 3.36 -57.86
CA GLY A 317 -43.09 2.32 -56.82
C GLY A 317 -42.30 1.04 -57.17
N TYR A 318 -41.38 1.11 -58.13
CA TYR A 318 -40.34 0.09 -58.35
C TYR A 318 -39.14 0.45 -57.48
N PHE A 319 -38.56 -0.56 -56.87
CA PHE A 319 -37.32 -0.49 -56.12
C PHE A 319 -36.44 -1.61 -56.67
N PRO A 320 -35.22 -1.30 -57.14
CA PRO A 320 -34.30 -2.29 -57.64
C PRO A 320 -33.74 -3.15 -56.50
N ASP A 321 -32.86 -4.05 -56.88
CA ASP A 321 -31.96 -4.85 -56.05
C ASP A 321 -30.56 -4.35 -56.44
N SER A 322 -30.13 -3.25 -55.80
CA SER A 322 -29.05 -2.38 -56.28
C SER A 322 -27.65 -2.98 -56.16
N ASP A 323 -27.40 -3.84 -55.17
CA ASP A 323 -26.12 -4.54 -55.00
C ASP A 323 -26.12 -6.03 -55.41
N GLY A 324 -27.31 -6.63 -55.57
CA GLY A 324 -27.50 -8.00 -56.04
C GLY A 324 -27.55 -9.07 -54.95
N ASP A 325 -27.67 -8.72 -53.66
CA ASP A 325 -27.78 -9.69 -52.56
C ASP A 325 -29.11 -10.48 -52.61
N GLY A 326 -30.19 -9.87 -53.10
CA GLY A 326 -31.52 -10.45 -53.26
C GLY A 326 -32.65 -9.81 -52.44
N PHE A 327 -32.36 -8.80 -51.61
CA PHE A 327 -33.34 -7.88 -51.04
C PHE A 327 -33.68 -6.77 -52.06
N ARG A 328 -34.13 -5.59 -51.61
CA ARG A 328 -34.53 -4.46 -52.45
C ARG A 328 -34.43 -3.15 -51.68
N ASP A 329 -34.08 -2.08 -52.37
CA ASP A 329 -33.88 -0.72 -51.86
C ASP A 329 -35.05 -0.09 -51.04
N ASP A 330 -36.21 -0.75 -50.89
CA ASP A 330 -37.32 -0.33 -50.00
C ASP A 330 -37.52 -1.19 -48.73
N VAL A 331 -36.76 -2.28 -48.59
CA VAL A 331 -36.83 -3.26 -47.50
C VAL A 331 -35.43 -3.75 -47.08
N ASP A 332 -34.44 -2.91 -47.32
CA ASP A 332 -33.01 -3.15 -47.20
C ASP A 332 -32.39 -1.88 -46.60
N ASP A 333 -31.72 -2.02 -45.46
CA ASP A 333 -31.13 -0.89 -44.75
C ASP A 333 -29.74 -0.49 -45.32
N PHE A 334 -29.12 -1.36 -46.14
CA PHE A 334 -27.82 -1.13 -46.77
C PHE A 334 -27.80 -1.44 -48.29
N PRO A 335 -28.61 -0.79 -49.16
CA PRO A 335 -28.83 -1.20 -50.57
C PRO A 335 -27.62 -1.15 -51.54
N HIS A 336 -26.42 -0.94 -51.03
CA HIS A 336 -25.16 -0.79 -51.76
C HIS A 336 -24.02 -1.67 -51.18
N ASP A 337 -24.27 -2.51 -50.16
CA ASP A 337 -23.28 -3.46 -49.62
C ASP A 337 -23.86 -4.89 -49.56
N PRO A 338 -23.53 -5.77 -50.52
CA PRO A 338 -24.16 -7.09 -50.70
C PRO A 338 -23.72 -8.15 -49.66
N LEU A 339 -23.36 -7.70 -48.47
CA LEU A 339 -23.06 -8.48 -47.26
C LEU A 339 -23.99 -8.13 -46.09
N GLU A 340 -24.69 -7.00 -46.13
CA GLU A 340 -25.62 -6.51 -45.10
C GLU A 340 -26.96 -6.10 -45.73
N ASN A 341 -28.06 -6.25 -45.00
CA ASN A 341 -29.40 -5.83 -45.48
C ASN A 341 -30.36 -5.42 -44.35
N GLN A 342 -29.90 -5.44 -43.09
CA GLN A 342 -30.71 -5.17 -41.91
C GLN A 342 -29.87 -4.41 -40.86
N ASP A 343 -30.45 -3.32 -40.34
CA ASP A 343 -29.96 -2.56 -39.17
C ASP A 343 -31.03 -2.67 -38.07
N SER A 344 -30.82 -3.58 -37.11
CA SER A 344 -31.85 -3.96 -36.13
C SER A 344 -32.18 -2.91 -35.07
N ASP A 345 -31.32 -1.92 -34.82
CA ASP A 345 -31.56 -0.87 -33.83
C ASP A 345 -31.34 0.58 -34.30
N GLY A 346 -30.70 0.79 -35.45
CA GLY A 346 -30.64 2.07 -36.18
C GLY A 346 -29.34 2.86 -35.98
N ASP A 347 -28.24 2.18 -35.67
CA ASP A 347 -26.91 2.75 -35.39
C ASP A 347 -26.09 3.03 -36.68
N GLY A 348 -26.27 2.20 -37.72
CA GLY A 348 -25.56 2.30 -39.00
C GLY A 348 -24.48 1.23 -39.25
N VAL A 349 -24.32 0.23 -38.38
CA VAL A 349 -23.60 -1.03 -38.65
C VAL A 349 -24.61 -2.15 -38.93
N GLY A 350 -24.31 -3.04 -39.88
CA GLY A 350 -25.21 -4.12 -40.28
C GLY A 350 -25.16 -5.35 -39.37
N ASP A 351 -26.31 -6.01 -39.22
CA ASP A 351 -26.56 -7.19 -38.36
C ASP A 351 -25.53 -8.35 -38.47
N ASN A 352 -24.75 -8.46 -39.56
CA ASN A 352 -23.74 -9.52 -39.72
C ASN A 352 -22.30 -9.07 -39.37
N SER A 353 -22.05 -7.76 -39.32
CA SER A 353 -20.76 -7.15 -38.97
C SER A 353 -20.71 -6.62 -37.54
N ASP A 354 -21.87 -6.32 -36.97
CA ASP A 354 -22.03 -5.86 -35.58
C ASP A 354 -21.94 -7.02 -34.56
N ALA A 355 -21.24 -6.76 -33.46
CA ALA A 355 -21.16 -7.64 -32.30
C ALA A 355 -22.43 -7.59 -31.41
N PHE A 356 -23.16 -6.47 -31.40
CA PHE A 356 -24.34 -6.24 -30.55
C PHE A 356 -25.59 -5.73 -31.31
N PRO A 357 -26.18 -6.49 -32.28
CA PRO A 357 -27.28 -6.01 -33.17
C PRO A 357 -28.65 -5.69 -32.53
N ASN A 358 -28.69 -5.33 -31.25
CA ASN A 358 -29.86 -4.89 -30.50
C ASN A 358 -29.51 -3.78 -29.47
N ASP A 359 -28.27 -3.27 -29.45
CA ASP A 359 -27.84 -2.14 -28.61
C ASP A 359 -26.95 -1.14 -29.37
N SER A 360 -27.61 -0.19 -30.05
CA SER A 360 -27.12 1.05 -30.70
C SER A 360 -26.12 1.95 -29.93
N THR A 361 -25.54 1.48 -28.83
CA THR A 361 -24.43 2.12 -28.11
C THR A 361 -23.14 1.31 -28.14
N GLU A 362 -23.16 0.06 -28.62
CA GLU A 362 -21.99 -0.82 -28.78
C GLU A 362 -21.99 -1.48 -30.16
N THR A 363 -20.82 -1.55 -30.81
CA THR A 363 -20.68 -2.20 -32.15
C THR A 363 -19.46 -3.11 -32.29
N VAL A 364 -18.58 -3.11 -31.30
CA VAL A 364 -17.31 -3.84 -31.32
C VAL A 364 -17.12 -4.54 -29.98
N ASP A 365 -16.68 -5.78 -30.05
CA ASP A 365 -16.21 -6.62 -28.94
C ASP A 365 -14.79 -7.06 -29.33
N SER A 366 -13.79 -6.29 -28.89
CA SER A 366 -12.41 -6.39 -29.39
C SER A 366 -11.66 -7.66 -28.95
N ASP A 367 -12.09 -8.34 -27.88
CA ASP A 367 -11.44 -9.56 -27.38
C ASP A 367 -12.36 -10.77 -27.15
N ASN A 368 -13.68 -10.59 -27.30
CA ASN A 368 -14.74 -11.61 -27.37
C ASN A 368 -15.18 -12.16 -26.00
N ASP A 369 -15.21 -11.29 -24.99
CA ASP A 369 -15.77 -11.50 -23.65
C ASP A 369 -17.31 -11.40 -23.61
N GLY A 370 -17.89 -10.43 -24.33
CA GLY A 370 -19.33 -10.15 -24.38
C GLY A 370 -19.78 -8.81 -23.78
N VAL A 371 -18.87 -7.93 -23.37
CA VAL A 371 -19.09 -6.49 -23.16
C VAL A 371 -18.56 -5.71 -24.39
N GLY A 372 -19.16 -4.56 -24.70
CA GLY A 372 -18.77 -3.73 -25.85
C GLY A 372 -17.71 -2.68 -25.53
N ASP A 373 -16.87 -2.37 -26.52
CA ASP A 373 -15.70 -1.47 -26.45
C ASP A 373 -15.98 -0.04 -25.87
N ASN A 374 -17.24 0.42 -25.75
CA ASN A 374 -17.59 1.72 -25.16
C ASN A 374 -18.10 1.64 -23.71
N SER A 375 -18.43 0.44 -23.22
CA SER A 375 -18.89 0.14 -21.85
C SER A 375 -17.86 -0.63 -21.03
N ASP A 376 -16.87 -1.23 -21.69
CA ASP A 376 -15.73 -1.90 -21.09
C ASP A 376 -14.56 -0.91 -20.86
N GLU A 377 -13.99 -0.92 -19.65
CA GLU A 377 -12.79 -0.14 -19.31
C GLU A 377 -11.48 -0.86 -19.73
N PHE A 378 -11.54 -2.16 -20.06
CA PHE A 378 -10.42 -2.99 -20.52
C PHE A 378 -10.64 -3.73 -21.88
N PRO A 379 -11.01 -3.08 -23.02
CA PRO A 379 -11.41 -3.74 -24.29
C PRO A 379 -10.37 -4.59 -25.05
N ASN A 380 -9.31 -5.04 -24.39
CA ASN A 380 -8.26 -5.90 -24.95
C ASN A 380 -7.81 -7.00 -23.95
N ASP A 381 -8.47 -7.13 -22.78
CA ASP A 381 -8.27 -8.24 -21.85
C ASP A 381 -9.61 -8.84 -21.37
N SER A 382 -10.13 -9.78 -22.16
CA SER A 382 -11.26 -10.72 -21.95
C SER A 382 -11.37 -11.46 -20.60
N THR A 383 -10.64 -11.02 -19.57
CA THR A 383 -10.82 -11.42 -18.18
C THR A 383 -11.26 -10.28 -17.26
N GLU A 384 -11.03 -9.00 -17.59
CA GLU A 384 -11.44 -7.82 -16.81
C GLU A 384 -12.47 -7.01 -17.61
N THR A 385 -13.48 -6.42 -16.94
CA THR A 385 -14.48 -5.55 -17.62
C THR A 385 -14.90 -4.31 -16.84
N VAL A 386 -14.44 -4.18 -15.58
CA VAL A 386 -14.84 -3.12 -14.65
C VAL A 386 -13.63 -2.69 -13.85
N ASP A 387 -13.47 -1.38 -13.68
CA ASP A 387 -12.59 -0.74 -12.71
C ASP A 387 -13.48 0.10 -11.78
N SER A 388 -13.82 -0.45 -10.61
CA SER A 388 -14.84 0.10 -9.71
C SER A 388 -14.44 1.39 -8.99
N ASP A 389 -13.14 1.75 -8.94
CA ASP A 389 -12.67 2.98 -8.27
C ASP A 389 -11.70 3.87 -9.08
N ASN A 390 -11.28 3.40 -10.26
CA ASN A 390 -10.55 4.09 -11.34
C ASN A 390 -9.03 4.21 -11.08
N ASP A 391 -8.44 3.13 -10.58
CA ASP A 391 -7.00 2.93 -10.34
C ASP A 391 -6.22 2.51 -11.62
N GLY A 392 -6.81 1.62 -12.44
CA GLY A 392 -6.18 1.02 -13.61
C GLY A 392 -5.89 -0.49 -13.51
N VAL A 393 -6.22 -1.15 -12.39
CA VAL A 393 -6.37 -2.61 -12.27
C VAL A 393 -7.86 -2.98 -12.29
N GLY A 394 -8.21 -4.11 -12.92
CA GLY A 394 -9.61 -4.55 -13.01
C GLY A 394 -10.11 -5.30 -11.78
N ASP A 395 -11.43 -5.23 -11.55
CA ASP A 395 -12.18 -5.77 -10.40
C ASP A 395 -11.93 -7.25 -10.06
N ASN A 396 -11.30 -8.05 -10.94
CA ASN A 396 -10.94 -9.44 -10.64
C ASN A 396 -9.45 -9.81 -10.81
N SER A 397 -8.59 -8.82 -11.03
CA SER A 397 -7.14 -8.89 -10.76
C SER A 397 -6.73 -8.12 -9.51
N ASP A 398 -7.61 -7.25 -9.01
CA ASP A 398 -7.46 -6.48 -7.77
C ASP A 398 -8.05 -7.22 -6.55
N GLU A 399 -7.33 -7.22 -5.42
CA GLU A 399 -7.80 -7.73 -4.12
C GLU A 399 -8.56 -6.66 -3.30
N PHE A 400 -8.46 -5.36 -3.67
CA PHE A 400 -9.17 -4.24 -3.06
C PHE A 400 -10.03 -3.36 -4.03
N PRO A 401 -10.98 -3.90 -4.84
CA PRO A 401 -11.71 -3.16 -5.92
C PRO A 401 -12.61 -1.97 -5.54
N ASN A 402 -12.43 -1.35 -4.37
CA ASN A 402 -13.15 -0.17 -3.90
C ASN A 402 -12.21 0.83 -3.15
N ASP A 403 -10.89 0.62 -3.15
CA ASP A 403 -9.89 1.57 -2.64
C ASP A 403 -8.70 1.74 -3.59
N SER A 404 -8.84 2.68 -4.53
CA SER A 404 -7.87 3.23 -5.51
C SER A 404 -6.47 3.67 -5.01
N THR A 405 -6.08 3.25 -3.81
CA THR A 405 -4.72 3.40 -3.26
C THR A 405 -4.04 2.07 -2.92
N GLU A 406 -4.74 0.93 -3.02
CA GLU A 406 -4.21 -0.42 -2.82
C GLU A 406 -4.68 -1.36 -3.93
N THR A 407 -3.81 -2.26 -4.42
CA THR A 407 -4.17 -3.25 -5.46
C THR A 407 -3.59 -4.65 -5.23
N VAL A 408 -2.78 -4.82 -4.19
CA VAL A 408 -2.06 -6.06 -3.88
C VAL A 408 -2.04 -6.25 -2.36
N ASP A 409 -2.31 -7.49 -1.95
CA ASP A 409 -2.09 -8.00 -0.59
C ASP A 409 -1.09 -9.17 -0.72
N SER A 410 0.20 -8.88 -0.56
CA SER A 410 1.29 -9.80 -0.91
C SER A 410 1.39 -11.04 -0.01
N ASP A 411 0.87 -10.99 1.23
CA ASP A 411 0.92 -12.11 2.18
C ASP A 411 -0.44 -12.63 2.71
N ASN A 412 -1.53 -11.93 2.38
CA ASN A 412 -2.94 -12.26 2.63
C ASN A 412 -3.42 -11.99 4.07
N ASP A 413 -2.94 -10.88 4.66
CA ASP A 413 -3.37 -10.30 5.95
C ASP A 413 -4.73 -9.58 5.87
N GLY A 414 -4.96 -8.80 4.80
CA GLY A 414 -6.10 -7.92 4.62
C GLY A 414 -5.80 -6.40 4.70
N VAL A 415 -4.53 -6.00 4.80
CA VAL A 415 -4.02 -4.65 4.52
C VAL A 415 -3.27 -4.66 3.17
N GLY A 416 -3.36 -3.58 2.39
CA GLY A 416 -2.68 -3.48 1.10
C GLY A 416 -1.23 -3.01 1.18
N ASP A 417 -0.41 -3.47 0.23
CA ASP A 417 1.05 -3.29 0.14
C ASP A 417 1.57 -1.82 0.26
N ASN A 418 0.73 -0.78 0.08
CA ASN A 418 1.13 0.63 0.22
C ASN A 418 0.78 1.24 1.59
N SER A 419 -0.14 0.62 2.33
CA SER A 419 -0.58 1.02 3.68
C SER A 419 0.08 0.19 4.77
N ASP A 420 0.52 -1.02 4.45
CA ASP A 420 1.32 -1.86 5.33
C ASP A 420 2.81 -1.44 5.34
N GLU A 421 3.45 -1.51 6.51
CA GLU A 421 4.88 -1.31 6.69
C GLU A 421 5.68 -2.64 6.60
N PHE A 422 5.03 -3.83 6.55
CA PHE A 422 5.65 -5.16 6.42
C PHE A 422 5.02 -6.14 5.37
N PRO A 423 4.87 -5.81 4.06
CA PRO A 423 4.08 -6.60 3.08
C PRO A 423 4.60 -8.02 2.69
N ASP A 424 5.48 -8.63 3.48
CA ASP A 424 5.98 -10.01 3.34
C ASP A 424 5.73 -10.84 4.65
N ASP A 425 5.13 -10.26 5.71
CA ASP A 425 4.85 -10.94 6.99
C ASP A 425 3.48 -10.58 7.63
N SER A 426 2.47 -11.36 7.22
CA SER A 426 1.06 -11.46 7.69
C SER A 426 0.80 -11.56 9.21
N THR A 427 1.79 -11.28 10.05
CA THR A 427 1.68 -11.15 11.50
C THR A 427 2.05 -9.76 12.03
N GLU A 428 2.51 -8.84 11.18
CA GLU A 428 2.83 -7.44 11.48
C GLU A 428 2.22 -6.50 10.45
N ILE A 429 1.70 -5.34 10.88
CA ILE A 429 1.07 -4.34 9.97
C ILE A 429 1.46 -2.88 10.25
N SER A 430 2.39 -2.64 11.19
CA SER A 430 2.74 -1.30 11.67
C SER A 430 4.06 -1.30 12.42
N ASP A 431 4.88 -0.27 12.22
CA ASP A 431 6.10 0.03 12.97
C ASP A 431 5.94 1.44 13.59
N THR A 432 5.35 1.50 14.78
CA THR A 432 4.85 2.75 15.37
C THR A 432 5.97 3.77 15.64
N ASP A 433 7.22 3.33 15.87
CA ASP A 433 8.36 4.21 16.16
C ASP A 433 9.51 4.23 15.12
N ARG A 434 9.55 3.24 14.22
CA ARG A 434 10.46 3.07 13.08
C ARG A 434 11.87 2.58 13.42
N ASP A 435 11.94 1.58 14.28
CA ASP A 435 13.12 0.73 14.57
C ASP A 435 13.35 -0.36 13.50
N GLY A 436 12.29 -0.91 12.90
CA GLY A 436 12.31 -1.99 11.91
C GLY A 436 11.81 -3.35 12.40
N ILE A 437 11.28 -3.44 13.63
CA ILE A 437 10.49 -4.57 14.16
C ILE A 437 9.01 -4.16 14.24
N GLY A 438 8.08 -5.08 13.94
CA GLY A 438 6.65 -4.78 13.97
C GLY A 438 6.04 -4.76 15.37
N ASP A 439 5.00 -3.93 15.54
CA ASP A 439 4.30 -3.64 16.81
C ASP A 439 3.82 -4.88 17.60
N ASN A 440 3.67 -6.07 16.99
CA ASN A 440 3.22 -7.30 17.65
C ASN A 440 4.37 -8.20 18.13
N SER A 441 5.55 -8.06 17.54
CA SER A 441 6.80 -8.75 17.90
C SER A 441 7.70 -7.91 18.81
N ASP A 442 7.57 -6.58 18.73
CA ASP A 442 8.26 -5.65 19.61
C ASP A 442 7.62 -5.62 21.02
N VAL A 443 8.48 -5.62 22.06
CA VAL A 443 8.10 -5.50 23.46
C VAL A 443 7.90 -4.02 23.88
N PHE A 444 8.52 -3.06 23.18
CA PHE A 444 8.41 -1.63 23.45
C PHE A 444 8.07 -0.74 22.22
N PRO A 445 6.88 -0.89 21.54
CA PRO A 445 6.49 -0.21 20.27
C PRO A 445 6.36 1.33 20.25
N LEU A 446 7.13 2.04 21.07
CA LEU A 446 7.16 3.50 21.26
C LEU A 446 8.59 4.00 21.59
N ASN A 447 9.61 3.14 21.57
CA ASN A 447 11.01 3.44 21.84
C ASN A 447 11.97 2.77 20.82
N PRO A 448 12.41 3.48 19.76
CA PRO A 448 13.14 2.92 18.61
C PRO A 448 14.64 2.63 18.90
N ASN A 449 14.90 2.04 20.06
CA ASN A 449 16.21 1.63 20.56
C ASN A 449 16.12 0.32 21.37
N GLU A 450 14.92 -0.18 21.70
CA GLU A 450 14.68 -1.35 22.54
C GLU A 450 13.56 -2.20 21.93
N HIS A 451 13.86 -3.44 21.52
CA HIS A 451 12.87 -4.37 20.97
C HIS A 451 12.82 -5.74 21.66
N LEU A 452 13.60 -5.92 22.73
CA LEU A 452 13.68 -7.15 23.51
C LEU A 452 13.78 -6.81 25.01
N ASP A 453 13.11 -7.64 25.81
CA ASP A 453 13.19 -7.71 27.27
C ASP A 453 13.37 -9.21 27.61
N THR A 454 14.63 -9.65 27.62
CA THR A 454 14.98 -11.08 27.59
C THR A 454 14.65 -11.81 28.91
N ASP A 455 14.50 -11.09 30.04
CA ASP A 455 14.15 -11.67 31.34
C ASP A 455 12.84 -11.18 31.97
N SER A 456 12.19 -10.17 31.36
CA SER A 456 10.90 -9.59 31.74
C SER A 456 10.91 -8.74 33.02
N ASP A 457 11.99 -8.00 33.25
CA ASP A 457 12.14 -6.94 34.26
C ASP A 457 11.37 -5.64 33.89
N GLY A 458 11.33 -5.29 32.60
CA GLY A 458 10.70 -4.06 32.08
C GLY A 458 11.68 -2.97 31.61
N VAL A 459 12.99 -3.20 31.66
CA VAL A 459 14.02 -2.47 30.92
C VAL A 459 14.40 -3.27 29.66
N GLY A 460 14.72 -2.59 28.56
CA GLY A 460 15.11 -3.24 27.31
C GLY A 460 16.58 -3.66 27.25
N ASP A 461 16.87 -4.73 26.52
CA ASP A 461 18.18 -5.39 26.39
C ASP A 461 19.36 -4.46 25.99
N ASN A 462 19.14 -3.28 25.40
CA ASN A 462 20.20 -2.32 25.06
C ASN A 462 20.41 -1.23 26.12
N SER A 463 19.46 -1.02 27.03
CA SER A 463 19.54 -0.10 28.17
C SER A 463 19.89 -0.80 29.49
N ASP A 464 19.61 -2.10 29.57
CA ASP A 464 19.90 -2.95 30.71
C ASP A 464 21.40 -3.38 30.75
N ALA A 465 22.02 -3.27 31.92
CA ALA A 465 23.37 -3.76 32.18
C ALA A 465 23.45 -5.30 32.33
N PHE A 466 22.36 -5.97 32.70
CA PHE A 466 22.29 -7.42 32.95
C PHE A 466 21.06 -8.12 32.32
N PRO A 467 20.88 -8.18 30.97
CA PRO A 467 19.66 -8.69 30.25
C PRO A 467 19.26 -10.17 30.40
N TYR A 468 19.59 -10.81 31.52
CA TYR A 468 19.35 -12.21 31.85
C TYR A 468 19.14 -12.42 33.37
N ASN A 469 18.98 -11.34 34.16
CA ASN A 469 18.83 -11.34 35.61
C ASN A 469 17.80 -10.26 36.08
N PRO A 470 16.50 -10.60 36.22
CA PRO A 470 15.39 -9.65 36.43
C PRO A 470 15.28 -9.14 37.89
N LEU A 471 16.42 -8.77 38.45
CA LEU A 471 16.66 -8.25 39.79
C LEU A 471 17.77 -7.18 39.79
N GLU A 472 18.54 -7.05 38.70
CA GLU A 472 19.58 -6.03 38.52
C GLU A 472 19.46 -5.48 37.09
N ASN A 473 19.38 -4.15 36.94
CA ASN A 473 19.37 -3.53 35.61
C ASN A 473 20.30 -2.32 35.47
N MET A 474 21.12 -2.07 36.50
CA MET A 474 22.05 -0.94 36.56
C MET A 474 23.37 -1.40 37.18
N ASP A 475 24.46 -0.97 36.56
CA ASP A 475 25.85 -1.08 37.02
C ASP A 475 26.39 0.35 36.99
N SER A 476 26.26 1.05 38.12
CA SER A 476 26.42 2.51 38.19
C SER A 476 27.88 3.00 38.11
N ASP A 477 28.89 2.12 38.27
CA ASP A 477 30.31 2.46 38.14
C ASP A 477 31.14 1.57 37.18
N GLY A 478 30.63 0.41 36.77
CA GLY A 478 31.23 -0.47 35.76
C GLY A 478 32.09 -1.61 36.33
N ASP A 479 31.90 -1.97 37.61
CA ASP A 479 32.53 -3.11 38.29
C ASP A 479 32.06 -4.47 37.75
N GLY A 480 30.75 -4.61 37.47
CA GLY A 480 30.11 -5.86 37.03
C GLY A 480 29.28 -6.59 38.09
N ILE A 481 29.13 -6.05 39.29
CA ILE A 481 28.01 -6.32 40.21
C ILE A 481 26.90 -5.28 39.99
N GLY A 482 25.64 -5.67 40.16
CA GLY A 482 24.49 -4.76 39.97
C GLY A 482 24.13 -3.96 41.23
N ASP A 483 23.59 -2.76 41.04
CA ASP A 483 23.29 -1.75 42.07
C ASP A 483 22.43 -2.26 43.27
N ASN A 484 21.68 -3.36 43.15
CA ASN A 484 20.89 -3.93 44.26
C ASN A 484 21.60 -5.07 45.01
N SER A 485 22.69 -5.60 44.45
CA SER A 485 23.54 -6.64 45.06
C SER A 485 24.85 -6.07 45.62
N ASP A 486 25.26 -4.89 45.16
CA ASP A 486 26.44 -4.18 45.63
C ASP A 486 26.16 -3.37 46.92
N ALA A 487 27.13 -3.36 47.83
CA ALA A 487 27.17 -2.51 49.01
C ALA A 487 27.60 -1.06 48.72
N PHE A 488 28.41 -0.82 47.67
CA PHE A 488 28.92 0.49 47.29
C PHE A 488 28.76 0.82 45.79
N PRO A 489 27.53 0.94 45.22
CA PRO A 489 27.26 1.10 43.76
C PRO A 489 27.84 2.33 43.04
N TYR A 490 28.78 3.05 43.63
CA TYR A 490 29.45 4.23 43.05
C TYR A 490 30.98 4.24 43.30
N ASP A 491 31.57 3.15 43.79
CA ASP A 491 33.03 2.99 43.92
C ASP A 491 33.47 1.57 43.49
N SER A 492 33.89 1.46 42.23
CA SER A 492 34.28 0.23 41.50
C SER A 492 35.54 -0.50 42.04
N ASN A 493 35.82 -0.37 43.32
CA ASN A 493 36.91 -0.99 44.07
C ASN A 493 36.39 -1.71 45.33
N GLU A 494 35.14 -1.50 45.74
CA GLU A 494 34.51 -2.10 46.91
C GLU A 494 33.13 -2.67 46.54
N THR A 495 32.89 -3.95 46.80
CA THR A 495 31.60 -4.61 46.50
C THR A 495 30.95 -5.31 47.69
N LEU A 496 31.62 -5.30 48.85
CA LEU A 496 31.20 -5.99 50.07
C LEU A 496 31.51 -5.14 51.30
N ASP A 497 30.57 -5.13 52.23
CA ASP A 497 30.68 -4.63 53.59
C ASP A 497 30.30 -5.79 54.51
N SER A 498 31.30 -6.57 54.94
CA SER A 498 31.10 -7.88 55.58
C SER A 498 30.58 -7.81 57.02
N ASP A 499 30.66 -6.67 57.71
CA ASP A 499 30.16 -6.48 59.08
C ASP A 499 29.23 -5.27 59.30
N ASN A 500 29.09 -4.41 58.28
CA ASN A 500 28.12 -3.31 58.15
C ASN A 500 28.50 -2.05 58.94
N ASP A 501 29.80 -1.76 59.00
CA ASP A 501 30.40 -0.52 59.56
C ASP A 501 30.36 0.67 58.58
N GLY A 502 30.42 0.40 57.26
CA GLY A 502 30.42 1.40 56.19
C GLY A 502 31.77 1.64 55.48
N VAL A 503 32.81 0.86 55.79
CA VAL A 503 34.04 0.73 54.99
C VAL A 503 34.02 -0.61 54.23
N GLY A 504 34.47 -0.60 52.97
CA GLY A 504 34.48 -1.82 52.14
C GLY A 504 35.61 -2.79 52.46
N ASP A 505 35.35 -4.09 52.26
CA ASP A 505 36.22 -5.23 52.56
C ASP A 505 37.66 -5.14 52.00
N ASN A 506 37.92 -4.30 50.98
CA ASN A 506 39.27 -4.15 50.39
C ASN A 506 40.04 -2.93 50.92
N SER A 507 39.35 -1.98 51.57
CA SER A 507 39.92 -0.80 52.22
C SER A 507 40.02 -0.94 53.74
N ASP A 508 39.17 -1.76 54.34
CA ASP A 508 39.22 -2.06 55.77
C ASP A 508 40.38 -3.04 56.12
N VAL A 509 41.05 -2.76 57.24
CA VAL A 509 42.09 -3.60 57.84
C VAL A 509 41.49 -4.77 58.63
N PHE A 510 40.26 -4.65 59.15
CA PHE A 510 39.59 -5.68 59.94
C PHE A 510 38.14 -6.04 59.48
N PRO A 511 37.88 -6.52 58.24
CA PRO A 511 36.53 -6.68 57.62
C PRO A 511 35.46 -7.57 58.30
N TYR A 512 35.65 -7.95 59.56
CA TYR A 512 34.72 -8.73 60.38
C TYR A 512 34.62 -8.20 61.82
N ASN A 513 35.00 -6.93 62.07
CA ASN A 513 35.00 -6.27 63.37
C ASN A 513 34.57 -4.77 63.28
N PRO A 514 33.27 -4.44 63.34
CA PRO A 514 32.71 -3.11 63.03
C PRO A 514 32.93 -2.04 64.13
N ASP A 515 33.95 -2.24 64.96
CA ASP A 515 34.45 -1.29 65.96
C ASP A 515 35.90 -0.81 65.62
N GLU A 516 36.58 -1.41 64.63
CA GLU A 516 37.97 -1.08 64.24
C GLU A 516 38.16 -1.13 62.72
N THR A 517 38.61 -0.04 62.09
CA THR A 517 38.87 -0.01 60.63
C THR A 517 40.31 0.32 60.22
N ASN A 518 41.15 0.70 61.19
CA ASN A 518 42.50 1.21 60.96
C ASN A 518 43.46 0.66 62.00
N ASP A 519 44.69 0.40 61.58
CA ASP A 519 45.85 0.03 62.41
C ASP A 519 47.00 0.92 61.92
N SER A 520 47.25 2.01 62.63
CA SER A 520 48.11 3.11 62.18
C SER A 520 49.61 2.80 62.25
N ASP A 521 50.05 1.79 63.01
CA ASP A 521 51.47 1.41 63.13
C ASP A 521 51.78 -0.08 62.85
N ASN A 522 50.74 -0.90 62.65
CA ASN A 522 50.75 -2.28 62.15
C ASN A 522 51.23 -3.31 63.19
N ASP A 523 50.84 -3.09 64.45
CA ASP A 523 51.03 -3.97 65.61
C ASP A 523 50.01 -5.12 65.67
N GLY A 524 48.77 -4.89 65.20
CA GLY A 524 47.67 -5.85 65.22
C GLY A 524 46.55 -5.55 66.23
N VAL A 525 46.63 -4.44 66.98
CA VAL A 525 45.50 -3.81 67.68
C VAL A 525 44.96 -2.64 66.82
N GLY A 526 43.64 -2.46 66.79
CA GLY A 526 43.02 -1.35 66.04
C GLY A 526 43.08 -0.01 66.78
N ASP A 527 43.09 1.08 66.01
CA ASP A 527 43.28 2.46 66.47
C ASP A 527 42.29 2.94 67.55
N ASN A 528 41.11 2.31 67.71
CA ASN A 528 40.14 2.67 68.75
C ASN A 528 40.36 1.90 70.07
N SER A 529 41.03 0.74 70.03
CA SER A 529 41.33 -0.11 71.19
C SER A 529 42.74 0.11 71.75
N ASP A 530 43.67 0.61 70.93
CA ASP A 530 45.02 0.93 71.37
C ASP A 530 45.10 2.27 72.12
N ILE A 531 45.89 2.30 73.20
CA ILE A 531 46.23 3.49 73.98
C ILE A 531 47.38 4.28 73.31
N PHE A 532 48.25 3.62 72.53
CA PHE A 532 49.40 4.22 71.86
C PHE A 532 49.46 3.94 70.33
N PRO A 533 48.41 4.25 69.52
CA PRO A 533 48.24 3.84 68.10
C PRO A 533 49.21 4.46 67.08
N ASN A 534 50.42 4.82 67.48
CA ASN A 534 51.54 5.32 66.68
C ASN A 534 52.90 4.76 67.22
N ASN A 535 52.89 3.76 68.10
CA ASN A 535 54.05 3.10 68.70
C ASN A 535 53.83 1.57 68.83
N SER A 536 54.13 0.83 67.76
CA SER A 536 53.96 -0.63 67.55
C SER A 536 54.75 -1.58 68.48
N ASN A 537 54.86 -1.23 69.76
CA ASN A 537 55.52 -1.97 70.83
C ASN A 537 54.70 -1.87 72.13
N GLU A 538 53.97 -0.76 72.34
CA GLU A 538 53.12 -0.50 73.50
C GLU A 538 51.66 -0.49 73.08
N THR A 539 50.81 -1.24 73.78
CA THR A 539 49.35 -1.23 73.57
C THR A 539 48.55 -1.00 74.85
N ALA A 540 49.24 -0.83 75.98
CA ALA A 540 48.63 -0.72 77.30
C ALA A 540 49.44 0.20 78.23
N ASP A 541 48.70 0.91 79.08
CA ASP A 541 49.16 1.71 80.20
C ASP A 541 48.27 1.31 81.40
N SER A 542 48.82 0.48 82.28
CA SER A 542 48.06 -0.29 83.28
C SER A 542 47.63 0.53 84.51
N ASP A 543 48.31 1.64 84.82
CA ASP A 543 48.01 2.51 85.97
C ASP A 543 47.78 3.99 85.62
N ASN A 544 48.06 4.38 84.36
CA ASN A 544 47.74 5.66 83.71
C ASN A 544 48.67 6.81 84.15
N ASP A 545 49.94 6.50 84.39
CA ASP A 545 51.05 7.47 84.58
C ASP A 545 51.46 8.16 83.25
N GLY A 546 51.39 7.45 82.12
CA GLY A 546 51.75 7.92 80.78
C GLY A 546 53.00 7.29 80.16
N VAL A 547 53.63 6.32 80.82
CA VAL A 547 54.59 5.37 80.25
C VAL A 547 53.86 4.04 79.95
N GLY A 548 54.23 3.36 78.87
CA GLY A 548 53.60 2.09 78.50
C GLY A 548 54.16 0.88 79.27
N ASP A 549 53.35 -0.17 79.39
CA ASP A 549 53.60 -1.39 80.18
C ASP A 549 54.92 -2.13 79.84
N ASN A 550 55.52 -1.92 78.66
CA ASN A 550 56.82 -2.52 78.30
C ASN A 550 58.03 -1.64 78.62
N SER A 551 57.84 -0.32 78.65
CA SER A 551 58.89 0.69 78.87
C SER A 551 59.05 1.05 80.34
N ASP A 552 58.00 0.91 81.14
CA ASP A 552 58.02 1.16 82.57
C ASP A 552 58.65 -0.01 83.38
N MET A 553 59.36 0.33 84.45
CA MET A 553 59.92 -0.61 85.41
C MET A 553 58.95 -0.99 86.54
N PHE A 554 57.91 -0.19 86.80
CA PHE A 554 56.90 -0.45 87.84
C PHE A 554 55.42 -0.32 87.34
N PRO A 555 54.93 -1.10 86.33
CA PRO A 555 53.67 -0.84 85.58
C PRO A 555 52.33 -0.94 86.34
N TYR A 556 52.34 -0.82 87.66
CA TYR A 556 51.18 -0.81 88.56
C TYR A 556 51.35 0.17 89.75
N ASP A 557 52.34 1.09 89.73
CA ASP A 557 52.60 2.07 90.79
C ASP A 557 52.94 3.49 90.20
N PRO A 558 51.94 4.32 89.88
CA PRO A 558 52.06 5.51 89.03
C PRO A 558 52.75 6.73 89.68
N ASP A 559 53.51 6.52 90.76
CA ASP A 559 54.40 7.50 91.38
C ASP A 559 55.90 7.16 91.12
N GLU A 560 56.24 6.01 90.51
CA GLU A 560 57.62 5.55 90.22
C GLU A 560 57.74 4.92 88.83
N THR A 561 58.72 5.30 88.02
CA THR A 561 58.95 4.71 86.67
C THR A 561 60.40 4.28 86.39
N ILE A 562 61.33 4.60 87.28
CA ILE A 562 62.77 4.39 87.10
C ILE A 562 63.37 3.94 88.43
N ASP A 563 64.21 2.91 88.36
CA ASP A 563 65.17 2.51 89.39
C ASP A 563 66.57 2.64 88.74
N SER A 564 67.30 3.69 89.12
CA SER A 564 68.52 4.13 88.43
C SER A 564 69.76 3.26 88.69
N ASP A 565 69.79 2.49 89.78
CA ASP A 565 70.96 1.64 90.13
C ASP A 565 70.65 0.16 90.45
N ASN A 566 69.36 -0.18 90.47
CA ASN A 566 68.77 -1.53 90.49
C ASN A 566 68.83 -2.22 91.87
N ASP A 567 68.61 -1.42 92.92
CA ASP A 567 68.42 -1.84 94.31
C ASP A 567 67.02 -2.42 94.58
N GLY A 568 65.99 -1.93 93.88
CA GLY A 568 64.58 -2.32 94.05
C GLY A 568 63.66 -1.25 94.66
N VAL A 569 64.14 -0.04 94.92
CA VAL A 569 63.36 1.16 95.26
C VAL A 569 63.39 2.14 94.07
N GLY A 570 62.29 2.84 93.82
CA GLY A 570 62.20 3.83 92.74
C GLY A 570 62.89 5.16 93.08
N ASP A 571 63.36 5.86 92.05
CA ASP A 571 64.15 7.10 92.13
C ASP A 571 63.47 8.23 92.95
N ASN A 572 62.13 8.25 93.09
CA ASN A 572 61.44 9.28 93.88
C ASN A 572 61.33 8.92 95.38
N SER A 573 61.47 7.65 95.75
CA SER A 573 61.34 7.13 97.12
C SER A 573 62.69 6.91 97.81
N ASP A 574 63.78 6.81 97.05
CA ASP A 574 65.14 6.66 97.58
C ASP A 574 65.79 8.01 97.94
N ALA A 575 66.52 8.06 99.05
CA ALA A 575 67.36 9.17 99.47
C ALA A 575 68.69 9.26 98.70
N PHE A 576 69.20 8.14 98.15
CA PHE A 576 70.46 8.06 97.40
C PHE A 576 70.35 7.29 96.07
N PRO A 577 69.55 7.74 95.06
CA PRO A 577 69.21 6.97 93.82
C PRO A 577 70.35 6.54 92.87
N TYR A 578 71.60 6.61 93.31
CA TYR A 578 72.80 6.18 92.58
C TYR A 578 73.83 5.43 93.46
N ASP A 579 73.49 5.03 94.71
CA ASP A 579 74.29 4.10 95.53
C ASP A 579 73.45 3.07 96.32
N SER A 580 72.95 2.07 95.60
CA SER A 580 72.38 0.72 95.92
C SER A 580 72.85 -0.05 97.18
N ASN A 581 73.67 0.55 98.03
CA ASN A 581 74.04 0.06 99.36
C ASN A 581 73.36 0.86 100.47
N GLU A 582 72.83 2.05 100.16
CA GLU A 582 72.19 2.97 101.09
C GLU A 582 70.86 3.50 100.53
N ILE A 583 69.86 3.62 101.40
CA ILE A 583 68.49 4.06 101.04
C ILE A 583 67.94 5.07 102.06
N SER A 584 68.71 5.47 103.08
CA SER A 584 68.20 6.30 104.17
C SER A 584 69.26 7.22 104.80
N ASP A 585 68.82 8.46 105.05
CA ASP A 585 69.52 9.50 105.80
C ASP A 585 68.51 10.03 106.86
N SER A 586 68.56 9.44 108.05
CA SER A 586 67.50 9.55 109.07
C SER A 586 67.43 10.93 109.75
N ASP A 587 68.48 11.75 109.69
CA ASP A 587 68.49 13.12 110.24
C ASP A 587 68.88 14.24 109.26
N SER A 588 69.26 13.88 108.02
CA SER A 588 69.57 14.78 106.91
C SER A 588 70.89 15.55 107.05
N ASP A 589 71.90 14.93 107.66
CA ASP A 589 73.31 15.36 107.69
C ASP A 589 73.99 15.23 106.30
N GLY A 590 73.65 14.20 105.54
CA GLY A 590 74.27 13.85 104.25
C GLY A 590 75.21 12.65 104.27
N VAL A 591 75.36 11.95 105.41
CA VAL A 591 75.92 10.59 105.53
C VAL A 591 74.77 9.60 105.70
N GLY A 592 74.84 8.45 105.02
CA GLY A 592 73.83 7.40 105.11
C GLY A 592 73.82 6.64 106.44
N ASP A 593 72.63 6.19 106.85
CA ASP A 593 72.37 5.41 108.07
C ASP A 593 73.28 4.18 108.25
N ASN A 594 73.82 3.60 107.16
CA ASN A 594 74.72 2.45 107.18
C ASN A 594 76.18 2.79 107.51
N SER A 595 76.56 4.06 107.34
CA SER A 595 77.94 4.57 107.40
C SER A 595 78.17 5.58 108.52
N ASP A 596 77.10 6.16 109.06
CA ASP A 596 77.14 7.02 110.24
C ASP A 596 77.23 6.20 111.55
N SER A 597 78.02 6.69 112.50
CA SER A 597 78.14 6.17 113.86
C SER A 597 76.99 6.64 114.78
N PHE A 598 76.36 7.78 114.48
CA PHE A 598 75.22 8.31 115.22
C PHE A 598 74.07 8.80 114.29
N PRO A 599 73.36 7.90 113.55
CA PRO A 599 72.33 8.25 112.51
C PRO A 599 71.08 9.06 112.94
N TYR A 600 71.10 9.69 114.11
CA TYR A 600 70.03 10.52 114.66
C TYR A 600 70.55 11.78 115.40
N ASP A 601 71.84 12.14 115.29
CA ASP A 601 72.41 13.43 115.72
C ASP A 601 73.38 14.02 114.68
N SER A 602 72.82 14.81 113.75
CA SER A 602 73.41 15.54 112.62
C SER A 602 74.55 16.55 112.92
N ASN A 603 75.32 16.31 113.98
CA ASN A 603 76.45 17.10 114.46
C ASN A 603 77.68 16.22 114.75
N GLU A 604 77.51 14.90 114.88
CA GLU A 604 78.56 13.93 115.24
C GLU A 604 78.42 12.68 114.35
N THR A 605 79.34 12.44 113.40
CA THR A 605 79.26 11.26 112.52
C THR A 605 80.31 10.18 112.80
N ILE A 606 81.20 10.43 113.77
CA ILE A 606 82.38 9.61 114.06
C ILE A 606 82.58 9.48 115.57
N ASP A 607 82.78 8.24 116.02
CA ASP A 607 83.35 7.87 117.33
C ASP A 607 84.64 7.07 117.04
N PHE A 608 85.80 7.69 117.21
CA PHE A 608 87.07 7.14 116.73
C PHE A 608 87.67 6.05 117.62
N ASP A 609 87.44 6.08 118.93
CA ASP A 609 88.00 5.10 119.88
C ASP A 609 86.97 4.21 120.59
N ASN A 610 85.67 4.48 120.37
CA ASN A 610 84.50 3.68 120.72
C ASN A 610 84.17 3.69 122.22
N ASP A 611 84.37 4.85 122.86
CA ASP A 611 83.89 5.19 124.20
C ASP A 611 82.37 5.46 124.26
N GLY A 612 81.79 6.00 123.18
CA GLY A 612 80.37 6.36 123.08
C GLY A 612 80.08 7.87 123.09
N VAL A 613 81.09 8.73 123.12
CA VAL A 613 81.01 10.18 122.89
C VAL A 613 81.56 10.51 121.49
N GLY A 614 80.90 11.40 120.74
CA GLY A 614 81.33 11.80 119.41
C GLY A 614 82.61 12.66 119.41
N ASP A 615 83.43 12.50 118.36
CA ASP A 615 84.76 13.11 118.19
C ASP A 615 84.79 14.65 118.37
N ASN A 616 83.69 15.37 118.13
CA ASN A 616 83.64 16.83 118.28
C ASN A 616 83.26 17.29 119.70
N SER A 617 82.73 16.38 120.52
CA SER A 617 82.28 16.63 121.89
C SER A 617 83.27 16.12 122.95
N ASP A 618 84.09 15.12 122.62
CA ASP A 618 85.14 14.63 123.49
C ASP A 618 86.39 15.55 123.50
N VAL A 619 86.99 15.70 124.68
CA VAL A 619 88.24 16.41 124.93
C VAL A 619 89.46 15.53 124.61
N PHE A 620 89.33 14.20 124.70
CA PHE A 620 90.43 13.25 124.48
C PHE A 620 90.10 12.07 123.52
N PRO A 621 89.62 12.31 122.27
CA PRO A 621 89.00 11.33 121.33
C PRO A 621 89.94 10.26 120.73
N ASN A 622 90.89 9.77 121.52
CA ASN A 622 91.87 8.72 121.25
C ASN A 622 92.20 7.93 122.56
N ASN A 623 91.47 8.13 123.66
CA ASN A 623 91.68 7.55 124.98
C ASN A 623 90.33 7.20 125.68
N PRO A 624 89.72 6.03 125.40
CA PRO A 624 88.35 5.67 125.84
C PRO A 624 88.22 5.30 127.33
N GLU A 625 89.04 5.89 128.19
CA GLU A 625 88.90 5.89 129.65
C GLU A 625 88.74 7.32 130.22
N GLU A 626 89.07 8.39 129.49
CA GLU A 626 88.92 9.81 129.88
C GLU A 626 88.24 10.62 128.78
N TYR A 627 87.13 11.30 129.08
CA TYR A 627 86.45 12.24 128.16
C TYR A 627 86.17 13.63 128.76
N LEU A 628 86.71 13.91 129.96
CA LEU A 628 86.50 15.15 130.72
C LEU A 628 87.77 15.58 131.46
N ASP A 629 88.07 16.87 131.34
CA ASP A 629 89.00 17.64 132.18
C ASP A 629 88.21 18.86 132.70
N SER A 630 87.81 18.82 133.97
CA SER A 630 86.83 19.73 134.57
C SER A 630 87.38 21.11 134.92
N ASP A 631 88.71 21.29 135.01
CA ASP A 631 89.32 22.59 135.34
C ASP A 631 90.43 23.09 134.40
N GLY A 632 90.90 22.24 133.48
CA GLY A 632 91.81 22.59 132.39
C GLY A 632 93.30 22.47 132.73
N ASP A 633 93.65 21.66 133.73
CA ASP A 633 95.03 21.28 134.07
C ASP A 633 95.73 20.47 132.96
N GLY A 634 94.99 19.59 132.27
CA GLY A 634 95.49 18.65 131.27
C GLY A 634 95.65 17.20 131.75
N ILE A 635 95.08 16.85 132.91
CA ILE A 635 94.87 15.49 133.41
C ILE A 635 93.36 15.28 133.59
N GLY A 636 92.80 14.18 133.08
CA GLY A 636 91.35 13.95 133.15
C GLY A 636 90.82 13.61 134.55
N ASP A 637 89.52 13.84 134.75
CA ASP A 637 88.80 13.81 136.03
C ASP A 637 88.90 12.48 136.83
N ASN A 638 89.29 11.38 136.18
CA ASN A 638 89.43 10.06 136.80
C ASN A 638 90.86 9.75 137.31
N SER A 639 91.85 10.52 136.83
CA SER A 639 93.28 10.38 137.06
C SER A 639 93.80 11.39 138.09
N ASP A 640 93.10 12.52 138.24
CA ASP A 640 93.38 13.55 139.24
C ASP A 640 92.74 13.22 140.62
N ALA A 641 93.49 13.49 141.70
CA ALA A 641 93.01 13.42 143.08
C ALA A 641 92.10 14.61 143.47
N PHE A 642 92.24 15.77 142.80
CA PHE A 642 91.43 16.96 143.05
C PHE A 642 90.93 17.62 141.74
N PRO A 643 90.01 16.99 140.95
CA PRO A 643 89.57 17.44 139.60
C PRO A 643 88.89 18.81 139.46
N TYR A 644 88.99 19.69 140.45
CA TYR A 644 88.44 21.04 140.48
C TYR A 644 89.42 22.07 141.11
N ASP A 645 90.70 21.73 141.34
CA ASP A 645 91.77 22.69 141.67
C ASP A 645 93.11 22.37 140.96
N SER A 646 93.20 22.78 139.69
CA SER A 646 94.34 22.93 138.73
C SER A 646 95.72 23.41 139.25
N ASN A 647 95.91 23.47 140.57
CA ASN A 647 97.17 23.76 141.24
C ASN A 647 97.68 22.56 142.04
N GLU A 648 96.91 21.50 142.24
CA GLU A 648 97.22 20.40 143.17
C GLU A 648 96.58 19.08 142.71
N THR A 649 97.37 18.17 142.12
CA THR A 649 96.83 16.92 141.52
C THR A 649 97.16 15.63 142.30
N LEU A 650 97.74 15.75 143.51
CA LEU A 650 98.22 14.61 144.31
C LEU A 650 98.00 14.79 145.81
N ASP A 651 97.57 13.71 146.47
CA ASP A 651 97.58 13.51 147.92
C ASP A 651 98.40 12.23 148.19
N SER A 652 99.66 12.35 148.61
CA SER A 652 100.59 11.22 148.73
C SER A 652 100.40 10.36 149.99
N ASP A 653 99.55 10.76 150.95
CA ASP A 653 99.35 10.01 152.20
C ASP A 653 97.90 9.88 152.70
N ASP A 654 96.93 10.25 151.87
CA ASP A 654 95.46 10.17 152.07
C ASP A 654 94.96 10.98 153.29
N ASP A 655 95.61 12.11 153.59
CA ASP A 655 95.26 13.06 154.68
C ASP A 655 94.05 13.94 154.33
N GLY A 656 93.83 14.22 153.04
CA GLY A 656 92.83 15.15 152.52
C GLY A 656 93.35 16.58 152.30
N VAL A 657 94.68 16.77 152.32
CA VAL A 657 95.38 18.01 151.99
C VAL A 657 96.50 17.67 151.02
N GLY A 658 96.41 18.17 149.79
CA GLY A 658 97.35 17.81 148.72
C GLY A 658 98.81 18.23 148.97
N ASP A 659 99.69 17.59 148.20
CA ASP A 659 101.14 17.52 148.40
C ASP A 659 101.87 18.88 148.42
N ASN A 660 101.38 19.90 147.72
CA ASN A 660 102.01 21.23 147.71
C ASN A 660 101.40 22.23 148.71
N SER A 661 100.22 21.91 149.23
CA SER A 661 99.60 22.58 150.37
C SER A 661 100.09 22.05 151.73
N ASP A 662 100.41 20.76 151.83
CA ASP A 662 100.88 20.16 153.08
C ASP A 662 102.38 20.40 153.40
N PHE A 663 102.72 20.41 154.69
CA PHE A 663 104.08 20.61 155.21
C PHE A 663 104.82 19.30 155.51
N PHE A 664 104.14 18.15 155.54
CA PHE A 664 104.71 16.82 155.80
C PHE A 664 104.03 15.70 154.95
N PRO A 665 104.05 15.71 153.59
CA PRO A 665 103.15 14.91 152.71
C PRO A 665 103.45 13.39 152.65
N THR A 666 103.76 12.79 153.80
CA THR A 666 104.11 11.37 154.06
C THR A 666 103.92 11.00 155.56
N ASP A 667 103.17 11.78 156.35
CA ASP A 667 102.87 11.64 157.79
C ASP A 667 101.43 12.10 158.11
N SER A 668 100.40 11.45 157.49
CA SER A 668 98.95 11.73 157.57
C SER A 668 98.26 11.71 158.95
N GLU A 669 99.01 11.88 160.03
CA GLU A 669 98.52 12.42 161.30
C GLU A 669 98.86 13.92 161.50
N ARG A 670 99.58 14.60 160.57
CA ARG A 670 100.20 15.92 160.81
C ARG A 670 100.39 16.88 159.62
N TRP A 671 99.31 17.53 159.20
CA TRP A 671 99.40 18.70 158.33
C TRP A 671 99.77 20.03 159.04
N LEU A 672 99.66 20.09 160.38
CA LEU A 672 99.82 21.35 161.15
C LEU A 672 100.62 21.23 162.46
N LYS A 673 101.13 22.39 162.91
CA LYS A 673 102.19 22.51 163.92
C LYS A 673 101.65 22.72 165.35
N SER A 674 100.91 21.72 165.85
CA SER A 674 100.25 21.66 167.17
C SER A 674 98.89 22.39 167.33
N ASP A 675 98.02 22.39 166.29
CA ASP A 675 96.53 22.57 166.30
C ASP A 675 95.93 22.16 164.91
N THR A 676 94.70 21.64 164.77
CA THR A 676 94.13 21.03 163.52
C THR A 676 92.57 21.06 163.35
N GLN A 677 92.05 20.60 162.18
CA GLN A 677 90.66 20.12 161.83
C GLN A 677 89.57 21.11 161.33
N ASN A 678 88.80 20.76 160.27
CA ASN A 678 87.44 21.28 159.89
C ASN A 678 86.73 20.40 158.79
N PRO A 679 85.36 20.31 158.64
CA PRO A 679 84.72 19.35 157.70
C PRO A 679 83.38 19.71 156.93
N LEU A 680 83.27 19.22 155.66
CA LEU A 680 82.07 18.70 154.92
C LEU A 680 80.86 19.58 154.45
N LEU A 681 80.15 19.11 153.39
CA LEU A 681 78.98 19.74 152.68
C LEU A 681 78.09 18.68 151.93
N ILE A 682 76.81 18.98 151.58
CA ILE A 682 75.84 18.11 150.81
C ILE A 682 74.52 18.87 150.44
N PHE A 683 73.55 18.45 149.59
CA PHE A 683 73.49 17.97 148.16
C PHE A 683 72.00 17.72 147.70
N TYR A 684 71.75 17.48 146.38
CA TYR A 684 70.59 16.77 145.72
C TYR A 684 69.18 17.44 145.50
N LEU A 685 68.52 17.16 144.34
CA LEU A 685 67.09 17.47 143.99
C LEU A 685 66.62 16.78 142.66
N LEU A 686 65.29 16.55 142.41
CA LEU A 686 64.67 16.17 141.09
C LEU A 686 63.10 16.19 141.03
N GLY A 687 62.50 16.07 139.81
CA GLY A 687 61.15 15.45 139.52
C GLY A 687 59.94 16.33 139.07
N LEU A 688 59.14 15.90 138.05
CA LEU A 688 57.82 16.47 137.63
C LEU A 688 56.88 15.47 136.85
N VAL A 689 55.89 15.90 136.02
CA VAL A 689 54.74 15.08 135.50
C VAL A 689 54.09 15.56 134.15
N LEU A 690 53.27 14.72 133.46
CA LEU A 690 52.58 14.98 132.14
C LEU A 690 51.15 14.33 132.05
N PHE A 691 50.27 14.72 131.08
CA PHE A 691 48.94 14.12 130.76
C PHE A 691 48.29 14.61 129.42
N LEU A 692 47.44 13.80 128.73
CA LEU A 692 46.65 14.16 127.51
C LEU A 692 45.46 13.17 127.23
N PHE A 693 44.23 13.62 126.84
CA PHE A 693 43.17 12.82 126.15
C PHE A 693 41.94 13.64 125.62
N TRP A 694 41.30 13.27 124.48
CA TRP A 694 39.92 13.69 124.05
C TRP A 694 39.32 12.81 122.90
N ILE A 695 37.98 12.81 122.67
CA ILE A 695 37.24 12.15 121.53
C ILE A 695 35.75 12.63 121.39
N SER A 696 35.12 12.54 120.19
CA SER A 696 33.66 12.76 119.96
C SER A 696 33.07 12.14 118.64
N SER A 697 31.74 11.89 118.58
CA SER A 697 30.95 11.36 117.41
C SER A 697 29.42 11.34 117.74
N TYR A 698 28.40 11.03 116.91
CA TYR A 698 28.06 11.08 115.45
C TYR A 698 26.70 10.32 115.23
N SER A 699 25.74 10.62 114.33
CA SER A 699 25.47 11.75 113.42
C SER A 699 24.11 12.45 113.74
N SER A 700 22.89 12.15 113.25
CA SER A 700 22.27 11.32 112.16
C SER A 700 20.74 11.65 112.10
N SER A 701 19.93 11.45 111.04
CA SER A 701 20.18 11.17 109.60
C SER A 701 19.02 11.52 108.63
N SER A 702 17.78 11.03 108.83
CA SER A 702 16.75 10.83 107.77
C SER A 702 15.36 10.45 108.35
N GLN A 703 14.19 10.39 107.68
CA GLN A 703 13.60 10.94 106.42
C GLN A 703 12.06 10.61 106.42
N SER A 704 11.19 11.28 105.63
CA SER A 704 9.73 11.00 105.54
C SER A 704 9.10 11.26 104.15
N ILE A 705 7.81 10.92 103.98
CA ILE A 705 6.91 11.18 102.83
C ILE A 705 5.43 11.01 103.29
N GLU A 706 4.46 11.76 102.72
CA GLU A 706 3.12 12.01 103.30
C GLU A 706 1.90 11.89 102.31
N ASP A 707 0.68 11.94 102.87
CA ASP A 707 -0.68 11.71 102.28
C ASP A 707 -1.30 12.97 101.55
N ASP A 708 -2.56 13.12 101.09
CA ASP A 708 -3.88 12.43 101.26
C ASP A 708 -4.87 12.81 100.09
N VAL A 709 -6.06 12.20 99.92
CA VAL A 709 -7.01 12.49 98.80
C VAL A 709 -8.52 12.13 99.01
N GLU A 710 -9.43 12.85 98.31
CA GLU A 710 -10.91 12.64 98.13
C GLU A 710 -11.81 12.87 99.38
N ASP A 711 -12.77 13.82 99.42
CA ASP A 711 -13.21 14.94 98.54
C ASP A 711 -13.70 16.11 99.42
#